data_AF-A0A6L9ZL92-F1
#
_entry.id   AF-A0A6L9ZL92-F1
#
_cell.length_a   1.000
_cell.length_b   1.000
_cell.length_c   1.000
_cell.angle_alpha   90.00
_cell.angle_beta   90.00
_cell.angle_gamma   90.00
#
_symmetry.space_group_name_H-M   'P 1'
#
loop_
_entity.id
_entity.type
_entity.pdbx_description
1 polymer ?
#
loop_
_entity_poly.entity_id
_entity_poly.type
_entity_poly.pdbx_seq_one_letter_code
_entity_poly.pdbx_strand_id
1 'polypeptide(L)'
;MMHSRWVQKTNVAQTRIEDEFNPSPRLKQTLGKCFRVVLAVVIAVGMFVMPIQTVNATSTIEFTDSGQALGNSESRNVSLADVDGDGDTDAFVANYGEPNKVWLNDGSGNFTDSNQDLGDSKSNFVSLADVDGDGDTDAFVANYNQPDKVWLNDGSGKFTDSQQNLGNSNSWGVSLADVDGDSDIDAFVVNYNNQSNKVWLNDGTGNFTDSQQAFGNTSSYRVSLADVDGDGDIDAFVANSKFSSNAPNKVWLNDGSGNFTDSQQALGNSKSRDVSLVDVDGDGDTDAFVANYNQPNKVWLNDGSGNFTDSQQDLGDSSSWYVSLADVDGDGDIDASVANQNQPNKVWLNDGSGNFIDSQQALGNSYSFGISLADVDGDGDRDAFVANRGENKVWLNNLEQYINLYDNVTPIIVEFTDSGQALGDFWSFGVSLGDVDGDGDIDAFTANYKVPNKVWLNDGRGNFTDSEQKDFGDTYSKDVSLGDVDGDGDIDAFVANQMEDNKVWLNDGSGNFTDSQQNLGNSNSYGVSLGDVDGDSDIDAFVANQRINQVLLNDGSGNFTESEQDDFEKDFSSAVSLGDVDGDGDMDAFVTNDNKQPNKVWLNDGKGKFTDSEQVFEDSSSKDVSLTNSWLFFFPMLIPSLLN
;
A
#
# COMPACT_ATOMS: atom_id res chain seq x y z
N MET A 1 26.81 10.72 35.53
CA MET A 1 27.55 9.53 36.01
C MET A 1 27.76 8.44 34.93
N MET A 2 27.19 8.57 33.73
CA MET A 2 27.52 7.70 32.58
C MET A 2 28.77 8.13 31.78
N HIS A 3 29.19 9.40 31.87
CA HIS A 3 30.38 9.90 31.17
C HIS A 3 31.72 9.35 31.70
N SER A 4 31.78 8.95 32.97
CA SER A 4 33.01 8.39 33.57
C SER A 4 33.21 6.89 33.33
N ARG A 5 32.17 6.15 32.95
CA ARG A 5 32.25 4.71 32.63
C ARG A 5 32.70 4.42 31.19
N TRP A 6 32.52 5.38 30.27
CA TRP A 6 32.99 5.27 28.89
C TRP A 6 34.50 5.50 28.74
N VAL A 7 35.07 6.46 29.49
CA VAL A 7 36.52 6.80 29.46
C VAL A 7 37.41 5.68 30.06
N GLN A 8 36.85 4.80 30.89
CA GLN A 8 37.61 3.66 31.43
C GLN A 8 37.66 2.45 30.49
N LYS A 9 36.66 2.23 29.63
CA LYS A 9 36.67 1.10 28.68
C LYS A 9 37.59 1.35 27.47
N THR A 10 37.71 2.59 27.01
CA THR A 10 38.57 2.95 25.87
C THR A 10 40.06 2.88 26.20
N ASN A 11 40.46 3.23 27.43
CA ASN A 11 41.86 3.11 27.87
C ASN A 11 42.32 1.65 28.00
N VAL A 12 41.43 0.68 28.24
CA VAL A 12 41.81 -0.75 28.36
C VAL A 12 42.02 -1.40 26.98
N ALA A 13 41.31 -0.93 25.94
CA ALA A 13 41.52 -1.40 24.57
C ALA A 13 42.83 -0.86 23.96
N GLN A 14 43.22 0.37 24.31
CA GLN A 14 44.44 1.00 23.78
C GLN A 14 45.72 0.34 24.32
N THR A 15 45.75 -0.08 25.58
CA THR A 15 46.93 -0.76 26.16
C THR A 15 47.12 -2.18 25.61
N ARG A 16 46.06 -2.83 25.11
CA ARG A 16 46.15 -4.22 24.63
C ARG A 16 46.67 -4.35 23.20
N ILE A 17 46.61 -3.28 22.40
CA ILE A 17 47.07 -3.27 21.00
C ILE A 17 48.54 -2.85 20.89
N GLU A 18 49.06 -2.05 21.83
CA GLU A 18 50.47 -1.61 21.82
C GLU A 18 51.47 -2.69 22.28
N ASP A 19 51.02 -3.69 23.05
CA ASP A 19 51.89 -4.75 23.57
C ASP A 19 52.06 -5.95 22.62
N GLU A 20 51.18 -6.15 21.63
CA GLU A 20 51.25 -7.30 20.71
C GLU A 20 51.78 -6.97 19.30
N PHE A 21 51.84 -5.70 18.89
CA PHE A 21 52.45 -5.29 17.62
C PHE A 21 53.30 -4.04 17.83
N ASN A 22 54.58 -4.09 17.48
CA ASN A 22 55.51 -2.96 17.57
C ASN A 22 55.77 -2.36 16.16
N PRO A 23 54.83 -1.58 15.59
CA PRO A 23 54.95 -1.05 14.24
C PRO A 23 55.96 0.10 14.15
N SER A 24 56.55 0.24 12.97
CA SER A 24 57.59 1.22 12.68
C SER A 24 57.14 2.69 12.90
N PRO A 25 58.07 3.63 13.16
CA PRO A 25 57.76 5.03 13.44
C PRO A 25 56.94 5.73 12.33
N ARG A 26 57.07 5.26 11.07
CA ARG A 26 56.28 5.77 9.93
C ARG A 26 54.80 5.38 10.04
N LEU A 27 54.48 4.17 10.52
CA LEU A 27 53.09 3.71 10.65
C LEU A 27 52.35 4.45 11.77
N LYS A 28 53.06 4.76 12.88
CA LYS A 28 52.51 5.56 13.99
C LYS A 28 52.14 6.99 13.57
N GLN A 29 52.85 7.55 12.59
CA GLN A 29 52.60 8.90 12.08
C GLN A 29 51.43 8.95 11.10
N THR A 30 51.17 7.88 10.36
CA THR A 30 50.02 7.75 9.43
C THR A 30 48.72 7.45 10.18
N LEU A 31 48.75 6.55 11.17
CA LEU A 31 47.60 6.23 12.04
C LEU A 31 47.12 7.45 12.85
N GLY A 32 48.05 8.28 13.34
CA GLY A 32 47.71 9.51 14.06
C GLY A 32 47.08 10.62 13.19
N LYS A 33 47.25 10.57 11.86
CA LYS A 33 46.63 11.52 10.92
C LYS A 33 45.24 11.04 10.46
N CYS A 34 45.08 9.74 10.17
CA CYS A 34 43.77 9.16 9.84
C CYS A 34 42.79 9.26 11.02
N PHE A 35 43.24 9.04 12.25
CA PHE A 35 42.37 9.12 13.43
C PHE A 35 41.87 10.56 13.72
N ARG A 36 42.63 11.58 13.33
CA ARG A 36 42.23 12.99 13.46
C ARG A 36 41.25 13.43 12.38
N VAL A 37 41.32 12.84 11.19
CA VAL A 37 40.34 13.09 10.11
C VAL A 37 39.02 12.39 10.43
N VAL A 38 39.05 11.14 10.89
CA VAL A 38 37.84 10.40 11.29
C VAL A 38 37.17 11.05 12.51
N LEU A 39 37.92 11.53 13.50
CA LEU A 39 37.33 12.24 14.65
C LEU A 39 36.79 13.64 14.27
N ALA A 40 37.39 14.31 13.27
CA ALA A 40 36.87 15.58 12.76
C ALA A 40 35.59 15.38 11.92
N VAL A 41 35.49 14.29 11.16
CA VAL A 41 34.27 13.90 10.44
C VAL A 41 33.17 13.49 11.42
N VAL A 42 33.47 12.74 12.48
CA VAL A 42 32.49 12.38 13.52
C VAL A 42 32.02 13.59 14.33
N ILE A 43 32.88 14.59 14.55
CA ILE A 43 32.48 15.85 15.21
C ILE A 43 31.72 16.79 14.25
N ALA A 44 32.03 16.79 12.94
CA ALA A 44 31.28 17.55 11.94
C ALA A 44 29.89 16.96 11.68
N VAL A 45 29.76 15.63 11.63
CA VAL A 45 28.47 14.92 11.53
C VAL A 45 27.67 15.03 12.83
N GLY A 46 28.33 15.06 14.00
CA GLY A 46 27.67 15.26 15.30
C GLY A 46 27.23 16.70 15.60
N MET A 47 27.64 17.70 14.79
CA MET A 47 27.22 19.10 14.93
C MET A 47 26.08 19.50 13.97
N PHE A 48 25.64 18.57 13.12
CA PHE A 48 24.49 18.73 12.20
C PHE A 48 23.40 17.69 12.46
N VAL A 49 23.15 17.37 13.74
CA VAL A 49 21.83 16.86 14.10
C VAL A 49 20.91 18.08 14.14
N MET A 50 20.36 18.46 12.98
CA MET A 50 19.11 19.21 12.98
C MET A 50 18.13 18.40 13.84
N PRO A 51 17.27 19.04 14.66
CA PRO A 51 16.17 18.29 15.23
C PRO A 51 15.45 17.67 14.04
N ILE A 52 15.43 16.33 13.97
CA ILE A 52 14.41 15.63 13.21
C ILE A 52 13.12 16.15 13.85
N GLN A 53 12.48 17.11 13.20
CA GLN A 53 11.07 17.32 13.42
C GLN A 53 10.47 16.01 12.93
N THR A 54 9.91 15.25 13.86
CA THR A 54 8.92 14.24 13.51
C THR A 54 7.88 14.97 12.68
N VAL A 55 7.93 14.77 11.37
CA VAL A 55 6.82 15.12 10.50
C VAL A 55 5.78 14.09 10.88
N ASN A 56 4.81 14.49 11.69
CA ASN A 56 3.61 13.69 11.86
C ASN A 56 2.92 13.79 10.50
N ALA A 57 3.05 12.75 9.67
CA ALA A 57 2.15 12.59 8.55
C ALA A 57 0.77 12.42 9.19
N THR A 58 -0.06 13.45 9.14
CA THR A 58 -1.48 13.30 9.40
C THR A 58 -2.07 12.67 8.15
N SER A 59 -2.17 11.34 8.16
CA SER A 59 -3.00 10.61 7.22
C SER A 59 -4.46 11.01 7.46
N THR A 60 -5.17 11.31 6.39
CA THR A 60 -6.61 11.56 6.47
C THR A 60 -7.32 10.38 5.86
N ILE A 61 -7.94 9.55 6.71
CA ILE A 61 -8.78 8.46 6.23
C ILE A 61 -10.01 8.97 5.49
N GLU A 62 -10.23 8.48 4.29
CA GLU A 62 -11.42 8.75 3.50
C GLU A 62 -11.98 7.46 2.89
N PHE A 63 -13.04 6.96 3.52
CA PHE A 63 -13.79 5.84 2.99
C PHE A 63 -14.87 6.30 2.00
N THR A 64 -14.82 5.74 0.80
CA THR A 64 -15.78 6.02 -0.28
C THR A 64 -16.60 4.78 -0.61
N ASP A 65 -17.94 4.88 -0.70
CA ASP A 65 -18.79 3.78 -1.17
C ASP A 65 -18.44 3.49 -2.63
N SER A 66 -17.97 2.27 -2.92
CA SER A 66 -17.68 1.79 -4.28
C SER A 66 -18.88 1.86 -5.23
N GLY A 67 -20.11 2.00 -4.68
CA GLY A 67 -21.34 2.09 -5.45
C GLY A 67 -21.89 0.72 -5.89
N GLN A 68 -21.25 -0.37 -5.47
CA GLN A 68 -21.65 -1.73 -5.80
C GLN A 68 -22.98 -2.12 -5.13
N ALA A 69 -23.73 -2.98 -5.80
CA ALA A 69 -25.00 -3.53 -5.33
C ALA A 69 -24.84 -5.04 -5.07
N LEU A 70 -24.36 -5.38 -3.88
CA LEU A 70 -23.98 -6.75 -3.53
C LEU A 70 -25.09 -7.47 -2.76
N GLY A 71 -25.95 -8.16 -3.51
CA GLY A 71 -27.06 -8.96 -2.97
C GLY A 71 -28.21 -8.11 -2.41
N ASN A 72 -29.22 -8.75 -1.83
CA ASN A 72 -30.35 -8.07 -1.18
C ASN A 72 -30.97 -8.90 -0.04
N SER A 73 -30.14 -9.70 0.62
CA SER A 73 -30.54 -10.64 1.67
C SER A 73 -30.46 -10.00 3.06
N GLU A 74 -30.88 -10.71 4.11
CA GLU A 74 -30.52 -10.34 5.47
C GLU A 74 -29.13 -10.92 5.81
N SER A 75 -28.08 -10.25 5.34
CA SER A 75 -26.69 -10.63 5.60
C SER A 75 -26.34 -10.32 7.06
N ARG A 76 -25.91 -11.33 7.82
CA ARG A 76 -25.61 -11.17 9.26
C ARG A 76 -24.13 -11.07 9.57
N ASN A 77 -23.28 -11.50 8.65
CA ASN A 77 -21.83 -11.40 8.79
C ASN A 77 -21.18 -11.63 7.42
N VAL A 78 -19.96 -11.15 7.31
CA VAL A 78 -19.03 -11.36 6.20
C VAL A 78 -17.68 -11.73 6.79
N SER A 79 -16.96 -12.63 6.13
CA SER A 79 -15.55 -12.91 6.38
C SER A 79 -14.82 -12.79 5.05
N LEU A 80 -13.64 -12.16 5.09
CA LEU A 80 -12.81 -11.89 3.93
C LEU A 80 -11.58 -12.80 3.92
N ALA A 81 -11.24 -13.34 2.76
CA ALA A 81 -10.04 -14.15 2.49
C ALA A 81 -9.92 -14.39 0.98
N ASP A 82 -8.73 -14.68 0.48
CA ASP A 82 -8.57 -15.29 -0.85
C ASP A 82 -9.15 -16.71 -0.82
N VAL A 83 -10.26 -16.95 -1.52
CA VAL A 83 -10.92 -18.27 -1.54
C VAL A 83 -10.72 -19.02 -2.86
N ASP A 84 -10.26 -18.40 -3.92
CA ASP A 84 -10.03 -19.07 -5.20
C ASP A 84 -8.56 -19.11 -5.67
N GLY A 85 -7.65 -18.65 -4.81
CA GLY A 85 -6.21 -18.76 -4.95
C GLY A 85 -5.63 -17.82 -6.00
N ASP A 86 -6.36 -16.77 -6.39
CA ASP A 86 -5.90 -15.77 -7.34
C ASP A 86 -5.05 -14.64 -6.72
N GLY A 87 -5.02 -14.58 -5.37
CA GLY A 87 -4.28 -13.60 -4.59
C GLY A 87 -5.11 -12.39 -4.16
N ASP A 88 -6.36 -12.29 -4.61
CA ASP A 88 -7.25 -11.17 -4.29
C ASP A 88 -8.18 -11.53 -3.11
N THR A 89 -8.52 -10.54 -2.29
CA THR A 89 -9.39 -10.79 -1.14
C THR A 89 -10.86 -10.92 -1.56
N ASP A 90 -11.44 -12.10 -1.36
CA ASP A 90 -12.86 -12.40 -1.61
C ASP A 90 -13.74 -12.26 -0.37
N ALA A 91 -15.06 -12.44 -0.54
CA ALA A 91 -16.01 -12.36 0.55
C ALA A 91 -16.97 -13.56 0.64
N PHE A 92 -16.97 -14.24 1.79
CA PHE A 92 -18.04 -15.17 2.18
C PHE A 92 -19.07 -14.46 3.06
N VAL A 93 -20.32 -14.43 2.62
CA VAL A 93 -21.43 -13.74 3.29
C VAL A 93 -22.44 -14.73 3.86
N ALA A 94 -22.64 -14.68 5.18
CA ALA A 94 -23.62 -15.46 5.91
C ALA A 94 -25.01 -14.79 5.87
N ASN A 95 -26.01 -15.47 5.32
CA ASN A 95 -27.37 -14.95 5.14
C ASN A 95 -28.37 -15.63 6.07
N TYR A 96 -29.28 -14.85 6.65
CA TYR A 96 -30.28 -15.36 7.58
C TYR A 96 -31.51 -15.91 6.88
N GLY A 97 -31.56 -17.23 6.68
CA GLY A 97 -32.71 -17.95 6.12
C GLY A 97 -32.80 -17.90 4.59
N GLU A 98 -31.76 -17.42 3.95
CA GLU A 98 -31.49 -17.43 2.50
C GLU A 98 -30.10 -18.06 2.29
N PRO A 99 -29.74 -18.51 1.09
CA PRO A 99 -28.43 -19.10 0.85
C PRO A 99 -27.26 -18.19 1.20
N ASN A 100 -26.21 -18.72 1.81
CA ASN A 100 -24.96 -17.99 1.95
C ASN A 100 -24.33 -17.79 0.56
N LYS A 101 -23.54 -16.72 0.42
CA LYS A 101 -22.99 -16.26 -0.86
C LYS A 101 -21.48 -16.11 -0.78
N VAL A 102 -20.82 -16.39 -1.90
CA VAL A 102 -19.40 -16.11 -2.13
C VAL A 102 -19.32 -15.09 -3.24
N TRP A 103 -18.64 -13.98 -2.96
CA TRP A 103 -18.38 -12.91 -3.90
C TRP A 103 -16.90 -12.91 -4.20
N LEU A 104 -16.56 -13.06 -5.48
CA LEU A 104 -15.19 -13.07 -5.97
C LEU A 104 -14.78 -11.66 -6.34
N ASN A 105 -13.63 -11.22 -5.88
CA ASN A 105 -13.02 -9.94 -6.19
C ASN A 105 -12.16 -10.05 -7.47
N ASP A 106 -11.83 -8.93 -8.10
CA ASP A 106 -10.95 -8.88 -9.28
C ASP A 106 -9.63 -8.15 -9.02
N GLY A 107 -9.29 -7.98 -7.74
CA GLY A 107 -8.11 -7.26 -7.27
C GLY A 107 -8.23 -5.74 -7.32
N SER A 108 -9.34 -5.19 -7.83
CA SER A 108 -9.60 -3.74 -7.86
C SER A 108 -10.84 -3.34 -7.05
N GLY A 109 -11.20 -4.19 -6.08
CA GLY A 109 -12.35 -4.01 -5.20
C GLY A 109 -13.70 -4.28 -5.86
N ASN A 110 -13.76 -4.83 -7.08
CA ASN A 110 -15.02 -5.15 -7.75
C ASN A 110 -15.44 -6.61 -7.49
N PHE A 111 -16.54 -6.76 -6.75
CA PHE A 111 -17.06 -8.06 -6.34
C PHE A 111 -18.15 -8.60 -7.28
N THR A 112 -18.01 -9.85 -7.69
CA THR A 112 -18.98 -10.59 -8.52
C THR A 112 -19.52 -11.82 -7.78
N ASP A 113 -20.84 -12.05 -7.82
CA ASP A 113 -21.44 -13.27 -7.24
C ASP A 113 -20.91 -14.52 -7.98
N SER A 114 -20.30 -15.45 -7.26
CA SER A 114 -19.85 -16.75 -7.76
C SER A 114 -21.01 -17.63 -8.29
N ASN A 115 -22.26 -17.22 -8.06
CA ASN A 115 -23.51 -17.93 -8.35
C ASN A 115 -23.68 -19.22 -7.55
N GLN A 116 -22.98 -19.34 -6.43
CA GLN A 116 -23.18 -20.42 -5.47
C GLN A 116 -24.34 -20.07 -4.52
N ASP A 117 -25.21 -21.04 -4.27
CA ASP A 117 -26.26 -20.97 -3.26
C ASP A 117 -25.93 -21.97 -2.15
N LEU A 118 -25.26 -21.50 -1.10
CA LEU A 118 -24.73 -22.36 -0.04
C LEU A 118 -25.75 -22.52 1.09
N GLY A 119 -26.62 -23.52 0.93
CA GLY A 119 -27.63 -23.92 1.92
C GLY A 119 -28.83 -22.98 2.00
N ASP A 120 -29.66 -23.13 3.03
CA ASP A 120 -30.85 -22.30 3.30
C ASP A 120 -31.06 -22.07 4.81
N SER A 121 -29.99 -22.22 5.59
CA SER A 121 -30.02 -22.10 7.04
C SER A 121 -30.12 -20.64 7.50
N LYS A 122 -30.45 -20.46 8.77
CA LYS A 122 -30.46 -19.16 9.43
C LYS A 122 -29.07 -18.81 9.93
N SER A 123 -28.16 -18.56 9.01
CA SER A 123 -26.76 -18.26 9.29
C SER A 123 -26.65 -16.93 10.03
N ASN A 124 -25.95 -16.93 11.16
CA ASN A 124 -25.67 -15.74 11.96
C ASN A 124 -24.23 -15.26 11.80
N PHE A 125 -23.31 -16.17 11.50
CA PHE A 125 -21.88 -15.91 11.48
C PHE A 125 -21.17 -16.91 10.59
N VAL A 126 -20.07 -16.48 9.99
CA VAL A 126 -19.10 -17.33 9.30
C VAL A 126 -17.70 -17.00 9.82
N SER A 127 -16.87 -18.01 9.95
CA SER A 127 -15.42 -17.86 10.11
C SER A 127 -14.75 -18.70 9.04
N LEU A 128 -13.69 -18.15 8.46
CA LEU A 128 -12.91 -18.80 7.42
C LEU A 128 -11.56 -19.27 7.96
N ALA A 129 -11.13 -20.46 7.56
CA ALA A 129 -9.82 -21.05 7.84
C ALA A 129 -9.67 -22.34 7.02
N ASP A 130 -8.44 -22.80 6.76
CA ASP A 130 -8.19 -24.17 6.30
C ASP A 130 -8.49 -25.15 7.45
N VAL A 131 -9.60 -25.91 7.35
CA VAL A 131 -10.02 -26.82 8.43
C VAL A 131 -9.75 -28.29 8.11
N ASP A 132 -9.36 -28.64 6.88
CA ASP A 132 -9.02 -30.02 6.52
C ASP A 132 -7.56 -30.23 6.10
N GLY A 133 -6.74 -29.18 6.23
CA GLY A 133 -5.30 -29.19 6.09
C GLY A 133 -4.84 -29.32 4.64
N ASP A 134 -5.70 -28.99 3.67
CA ASP A 134 -5.38 -29.08 2.24
C ASP A 134 -4.76 -27.79 1.67
N GLY A 135 -4.75 -26.71 2.46
CA GLY A 135 -4.20 -25.41 2.12
C GLY A 135 -5.23 -24.41 1.58
N ASP A 136 -6.49 -24.83 1.40
CA ASP A 136 -7.56 -24.00 0.86
C ASP A 136 -8.44 -23.42 1.98
N THR A 137 -8.90 -22.18 1.82
CA THR A 137 -9.73 -21.53 2.84
C THR A 137 -11.15 -22.11 2.86
N ASP A 138 -11.54 -22.78 3.95
CA ASP A 138 -12.88 -23.32 4.18
C ASP A 138 -13.78 -22.38 5.01
N ALA A 139 -15.05 -22.75 5.17
CA ALA A 139 -16.01 -21.98 5.96
C ALA A 139 -16.73 -22.78 7.05
N PHE A 140 -16.64 -22.32 8.29
CA PHE A 140 -17.51 -22.74 9.41
C PHE A 140 -18.64 -21.73 9.61
N VAL A 141 -19.88 -22.19 9.50
CA VAL A 141 -21.08 -21.34 9.57
C VAL A 141 -21.93 -21.68 10.79
N ALA A 142 -22.10 -20.68 11.67
CA ALA A 142 -22.95 -20.77 12.86
C ALA A 142 -24.42 -20.43 12.55
N ASN A 143 -25.34 -21.32 12.92
CA ASN A 143 -26.74 -21.27 12.55
C ASN A 143 -27.70 -21.10 13.75
N TYR A 144 -28.76 -20.32 13.55
CA TYR A 144 -29.80 -20.13 14.55
C TYR A 144 -30.82 -21.28 14.57
N ASN A 145 -30.84 -22.06 15.65
CA ASN A 145 -31.83 -23.13 15.88
C ASN A 145 -31.80 -24.21 14.78
N GLN A 146 -30.65 -24.38 14.16
CA GLN A 146 -30.32 -25.36 13.12
C GLN A 146 -28.87 -25.81 13.38
N PRO A 147 -28.44 -26.98 12.86
CA PRO A 147 -27.06 -27.41 13.01
C PRO A 147 -26.08 -26.42 12.39
N ASP A 148 -24.93 -26.20 13.03
CA ASP A 148 -23.81 -25.49 12.42
C ASP A 148 -23.23 -26.33 11.28
N LYS A 149 -22.62 -25.67 10.30
CA LYS A 149 -22.22 -26.25 9.01
C LYS A 149 -20.76 -25.97 8.70
N VAL A 150 -20.11 -26.92 8.04
CA VAL A 150 -18.76 -26.78 7.50
C VAL A 150 -18.84 -26.97 6.00
N TRP A 151 -18.35 -25.98 5.25
CA TRP A 151 -18.27 -25.97 3.81
C TRP A 151 -16.79 -26.05 3.41
N LEU A 152 -16.45 -27.11 2.68
CA LEU A 152 -15.08 -27.34 2.21
C LEU A 152 -14.91 -26.70 0.83
N ASN A 153 -13.85 -25.93 0.67
CA ASN A 153 -13.43 -25.34 -0.58
C ASN A 153 -12.59 -26.35 -1.38
N ASP A 154 -12.38 -26.11 -2.68
CA ASP A 154 -11.50 -26.92 -3.53
C ASP A 154 -10.32 -26.13 -4.11
N GLY A 155 -10.03 -24.99 -3.48
CA GLY A 155 -9.00 -24.04 -3.87
C GLY A 155 -9.36 -23.17 -5.08
N SER A 156 -10.55 -23.34 -5.66
CA SER A 156 -11.06 -22.53 -6.77
C SER A 156 -12.31 -21.71 -6.40
N GLY A 157 -12.49 -21.45 -5.10
CA GLY A 157 -13.64 -20.72 -4.55
C GLY A 157 -14.93 -21.51 -4.55
N LYS A 158 -14.89 -22.83 -4.82
CA LYS A 158 -16.08 -23.68 -4.93
C LYS A 158 -16.32 -24.50 -3.68
N PHE A 159 -17.36 -24.12 -2.95
CA PHE A 159 -17.69 -24.70 -1.65
C PHE A 159 -18.65 -25.89 -1.74
N THR A 160 -18.39 -26.93 -0.93
CA THR A 160 -19.21 -28.13 -0.79
C THR A 160 -19.55 -28.40 0.69
N ASP A 161 -20.83 -28.63 1.01
CA ASP A 161 -21.25 -29.01 2.38
C ASP A 161 -20.64 -30.36 2.77
N SER A 162 -19.83 -30.39 3.83
CA SER A 162 -19.23 -31.59 4.44
C SER A 162 -20.27 -32.62 4.93
N GLN A 163 -21.55 -32.25 4.93
CA GLN A 163 -22.70 -33.03 5.43
C GLN A 163 -22.72 -33.22 6.95
N GLN A 164 -21.82 -32.55 7.66
CA GLN A 164 -21.84 -32.51 9.11
C GLN A 164 -23.05 -31.73 9.61
N ASN A 165 -23.54 -32.13 10.78
CA ASN A 165 -24.63 -31.45 11.48
C ASN A 165 -24.18 -31.23 12.92
N LEU A 166 -23.54 -30.09 13.15
CA LEU A 166 -22.89 -29.79 14.41
C LEU A 166 -23.90 -29.15 15.35
N GLY A 167 -24.50 -29.99 16.20
CA GLY A 167 -25.46 -29.54 17.21
C GLY A 167 -26.79 -29.05 16.61
N ASN A 168 -27.53 -28.25 17.39
CA ASN A 168 -28.77 -27.60 16.98
C ASN A 168 -29.12 -26.40 17.88
N SER A 169 -28.08 -25.76 18.42
CA SER A 169 -28.22 -24.64 19.35
C SER A 169 -28.67 -23.37 18.63
N ASN A 170 -28.91 -22.30 19.38
CA ASN A 170 -29.02 -20.95 18.83
C ASN A 170 -27.60 -20.37 18.71
N SER A 171 -26.80 -20.88 17.79
CA SER A 171 -25.43 -20.41 17.57
C SER A 171 -25.47 -18.99 17.00
N TRP A 172 -24.69 -18.09 17.59
CA TRP A 172 -24.65 -16.67 17.17
C TRP A 172 -23.29 -16.25 16.65
N GLY A 173 -22.20 -16.80 17.18
CA GLY A 173 -20.84 -16.50 16.76
C GLY A 173 -19.98 -17.75 16.85
N VAL A 174 -18.92 -17.77 16.06
CA VAL A 174 -17.88 -18.80 16.07
C VAL A 174 -16.53 -18.10 15.87
N SER A 175 -15.49 -18.62 16.50
CA SER A 175 -14.10 -18.28 16.22
C SER A 175 -13.32 -19.58 16.11
N LEU A 176 -12.35 -19.60 15.19
CA LEU A 176 -11.56 -20.77 14.83
C LEU A 176 -10.11 -20.58 15.27
N ALA A 177 -9.54 -21.60 15.91
CA ALA A 177 -8.15 -21.66 16.34
C ALA A 177 -7.81 -23.09 16.77
N ASP A 178 -6.54 -23.47 16.81
CA ASP A 178 -6.09 -24.67 17.51
C ASP A 178 -6.22 -24.44 19.02
N VAL A 179 -7.22 -25.06 19.66
CA VAL A 179 -7.48 -24.85 21.10
C VAL A 179 -6.98 -26.01 21.98
N ASP A 180 -6.57 -27.13 21.40
CA ASP A 180 -6.04 -28.27 22.18
C ASP A 180 -4.57 -28.63 21.88
N GLY A 181 -3.91 -27.80 21.06
CA GLY A 181 -2.47 -27.84 20.79
C GLY A 181 -2.07 -28.95 19.84
N ASP A 182 -3.00 -29.51 19.07
CA ASP A 182 -2.75 -30.60 18.13
C ASP A 182 -2.41 -30.13 16.70
N SER A 183 -2.40 -28.81 16.48
CA SER A 183 -2.16 -28.11 15.21
C SER A 183 -3.31 -28.17 14.20
N ASP A 184 -4.47 -28.68 14.59
CA ASP A 184 -5.67 -28.68 13.77
C ASP A 184 -6.59 -27.52 14.19
N ILE A 185 -7.26 -26.87 13.23
CA ILE A 185 -8.14 -25.74 13.53
C ILE A 185 -9.47 -26.22 14.12
N ASP A 186 -9.75 -25.87 15.37
CA ASP A 186 -10.98 -26.16 16.09
C ASP A 186 -11.99 -25.02 16.00
N ALA A 187 -13.21 -25.23 16.53
CA ALA A 187 -14.25 -24.21 16.57
C ALA A 187 -14.82 -23.96 17.98
N PHE A 188 -14.70 -22.72 18.48
CA PHE A 188 -15.41 -22.26 19.67
C PHE A 188 -16.71 -21.56 19.26
N VAL A 189 -17.86 -22.16 19.58
CA VAL A 189 -19.19 -21.66 19.21
C VAL A 189 -19.94 -21.13 20.43
N VAL A 190 -20.40 -19.89 20.33
CA VAL A 190 -21.21 -19.24 21.38
C VAL A 190 -22.70 -19.26 21.08
N ASN A 191 -23.47 -19.48 22.14
CA ASN A 191 -24.90 -19.75 22.05
C ASN A 191 -25.78 -18.73 22.77
N TYR A 192 -26.91 -18.41 22.14
CA TYR A 192 -27.92 -17.52 22.69
C TYR A 192 -29.01 -18.27 23.50
N ASN A 193 -29.92 -17.54 24.13
CA ASN A 193 -31.01 -18.05 24.96
C ASN A 193 -30.58 -18.85 26.21
N ASN A 194 -29.40 -18.56 26.78
CA ASN A 194 -28.84 -19.27 27.95
C ASN A 194 -28.50 -20.75 27.66
N GLN A 195 -28.29 -21.09 26.39
CA GLN A 195 -27.68 -22.37 26.03
C GLN A 195 -26.18 -22.29 26.27
N SER A 196 -25.56 -23.40 26.67
CA SER A 196 -24.12 -23.44 26.88
C SER A 196 -23.37 -23.29 25.57
N ASN A 197 -22.25 -22.58 25.61
CA ASN A 197 -21.27 -22.51 24.53
C ASN A 197 -20.61 -23.88 24.33
N LYS A 198 -20.06 -24.12 23.14
CA LYS A 198 -19.49 -25.40 22.73
C LYS A 198 -18.11 -25.21 22.14
N VAL A 199 -17.27 -26.23 22.32
CA VAL A 199 -16.02 -26.40 21.58
C VAL A 199 -16.18 -27.64 20.71
N TRP A 200 -15.88 -27.51 19.43
CA TRP A 200 -15.84 -28.61 18.49
C TRP A 200 -14.37 -28.84 18.12
N LEU A 201 -13.87 -30.02 18.48
CA LEU A 201 -12.51 -30.44 18.19
C LEU A 201 -12.46 -31.05 16.80
N ASN A 202 -11.55 -30.58 15.96
CA ASN A 202 -11.27 -31.10 14.64
C ASN A 202 -10.30 -32.29 14.73
N ASP A 203 -10.16 -33.05 13.65
CA ASP A 203 -9.19 -34.15 13.54
C ASP A 203 -8.16 -33.93 12.42
N GLY A 204 -8.03 -32.68 11.99
CA GLY A 204 -7.15 -32.24 10.91
C GLY A 204 -7.66 -32.60 9.51
N THR A 205 -8.87 -33.16 9.41
CA THR A 205 -9.51 -33.50 8.12
C THR A 205 -10.90 -32.90 7.98
N GLY A 206 -11.14 -31.82 8.72
CA GLY A 206 -12.41 -31.10 8.76
C GLY A 206 -13.53 -31.84 9.49
N ASN A 207 -13.26 -32.94 10.22
CA ASN A 207 -14.29 -33.68 10.95
C ASN A 207 -14.37 -33.24 12.42
N PHE A 208 -15.44 -32.54 12.76
CA PHE A 208 -15.62 -31.91 14.06
C PHE A 208 -16.39 -32.78 15.06
N THR A 209 -15.87 -32.89 16.29
CA THR A 209 -16.46 -33.61 17.42
C THR A 209 -16.68 -32.69 18.61
N ASP A 210 -17.88 -32.72 19.20
CA ASP A 210 -18.21 -31.94 20.40
C ASP A 210 -17.38 -32.39 21.61
N SER A 211 -16.60 -31.48 22.21
CA SER A 211 -15.76 -31.72 23.39
C SER A 211 -16.55 -32.16 24.63
N GLN A 212 -17.89 -32.04 24.59
CA GLN A 212 -18.84 -32.30 25.67
C GLN A 212 -18.69 -31.37 26.88
N GLN A 213 -17.83 -30.37 26.79
CA GLN A 213 -17.71 -29.36 27.81
C GLN A 213 -18.89 -28.39 27.71
N ALA A 214 -19.32 -27.86 28.85
CA ALA A 214 -20.43 -26.93 28.92
C ALA A 214 -19.94 -25.64 29.56
N PHE A 215 -19.80 -24.58 28.75
CA PHE A 215 -19.33 -23.28 29.20
C PHE A 215 -20.45 -22.26 29.15
N GLY A 216 -20.60 -21.51 30.24
CA GLY A 216 -21.60 -20.46 30.35
C GLY A 216 -23.05 -20.96 30.43
N ASN A 217 -23.90 -20.09 30.94
CA ASN A 217 -25.36 -20.25 30.98
C ASN A 217 -26.06 -18.91 30.76
N THR A 218 -25.38 -18.02 30.03
CA THR A 218 -25.84 -16.69 29.65
C THR A 218 -26.11 -16.68 28.15
N SER A 219 -26.75 -15.62 27.67
CA SER A 219 -26.87 -15.39 26.23
C SER A 219 -25.58 -14.78 25.72
N SER A 220 -24.81 -15.54 24.97
CA SER A 220 -23.57 -15.11 24.33
C SER A 220 -23.83 -14.76 22.86
N TYR A 221 -23.17 -13.73 22.35
CA TYR A 221 -23.35 -13.27 20.96
C TYR A 221 -22.12 -13.48 20.09
N ARG A 222 -20.92 -13.25 20.65
CA ARG A 222 -19.64 -13.38 19.96
C ARG A 222 -18.57 -13.85 20.92
N VAL A 223 -17.50 -14.39 20.34
CA VAL A 223 -16.29 -14.84 21.00
C VAL A 223 -15.11 -14.42 20.13
N SER A 224 -14.03 -14.03 20.78
CA SER A 224 -12.72 -13.88 20.16
C SER A 224 -11.73 -14.70 20.98
N LEU A 225 -10.77 -15.31 20.27
CA LEU A 225 -9.81 -16.26 20.79
C LEU A 225 -8.40 -15.67 20.67
N ALA A 226 -7.62 -15.74 21.74
CA ALA A 226 -6.23 -15.30 21.81
C ALA A 226 -5.59 -15.83 23.09
N ASP A 227 -4.26 -15.91 23.17
CA ASP A 227 -3.55 -16.08 24.45
C ASP A 227 -3.65 -14.76 25.24
N VAL A 228 -4.47 -14.73 26.29
CA VAL A 228 -4.70 -13.50 27.07
C VAL A 228 -3.92 -13.47 28.38
N ASP A 229 -3.34 -14.58 28.82
CA ASP A 229 -2.54 -14.62 30.06
C ASP A 229 -1.05 -14.96 29.87
N GLY A 230 -0.63 -15.04 28.60
CA GLY A 230 0.76 -15.17 28.18
C GLY A 230 1.35 -16.55 28.43
N ASP A 231 0.51 -17.57 28.60
CA ASP A 231 0.95 -18.94 28.86
C ASP A 231 1.15 -19.78 27.58
N GLY A 232 0.76 -19.24 26.42
CA GLY A 232 0.89 -19.83 25.11
C GLY A 232 -0.34 -20.61 24.64
N ASP A 233 -1.37 -20.74 25.47
CA ASP A 233 -2.59 -21.47 25.15
C ASP A 233 -3.70 -20.48 24.70
N ILE A 234 -4.51 -20.88 23.72
CA ILE A 234 -5.57 -20.01 23.20
C ILE A 234 -6.76 -19.98 24.16
N ASP A 235 -7.03 -18.80 24.72
CA ASP A 235 -8.15 -18.50 25.61
C ASP A 235 -9.37 -17.94 24.87
N ALA A 236 -10.47 -17.71 25.58
CA ALA A 236 -11.69 -17.15 25.01
C ALA A 236 -12.27 -15.97 25.79
N PHE A 237 -12.44 -14.83 25.11
CA PHE A 237 -13.26 -13.72 25.60
C PHE A 237 -14.67 -13.79 25.00
N VAL A 238 -15.68 -13.90 25.85
CA VAL A 238 -17.08 -14.08 25.43
C VAL A 238 -17.91 -12.84 25.72
N ALA A 239 -18.43 -12.22 24.65
CA ALA A 239 -19.38 -11.11 24.71
C ALA A 239 -20.78 -11.61 25.08
N ASN A 240 -21.27 -11.21 26.25
CA ASN A 240 -22.57 -11.62 26.79
C ASN A 240 -23.57 -10.48 26.77
N SER A 241 -24.84 -10.82 26.59
CA SER A 241 -25.94 -9.85 26.67
C SER A 241 -27.24 -10.51 27.08
N LYS A 242 -27.84 -10.02 28.18
CA LYS A 242 -29.16 -10.45 28.62
C LYS A 242 -30.04 -9.27 28.98
N PHE A 243 -31.20 -9.18 28.32
CA PHE A 243 -32.13 -8.05 28.44
C PHE A 243 -32.76 -7.85 29.83
N SER A 244 -32.66 -8.82 30.75
CA SER A 244 -33.39 -8.83 32.03
C SER A 244 -32.54 -9.07 33.29
N SER A 245 -31.23 -9.32 33.16
CA SER A 245 -30.29 -9.46 34.28
C SER A 245 -28.87 -9.13 33.83
N ASN A 246 -28.04 -8.57 34.72
CA ASN A 246 -26.60 -8.39 34.47
C ASN A 246 -26.00 -9.72 33.99
N ALA A 247 -25.51 -9.75 32.74
CA ALA A 247 -24.72 -10.84 32.20
C ALA A 247 -23.40 -10.21 31.74
N PRO A 248 -22.40 -10.10 32.62
CA PRO A 248 -21.11 -9.52 32.25
C PRO A 248 -20.43 -10.33 31.15
N ASN A 249 -19.55 -9.70 30.40
CA ASN A 249 -18.62 -10.46 29.55
C ASN A 249 -17.71 -11.33 30.43
N LYS A 250 -17.23 -12.43 29.87
CA LYS A 250 -16.45 -13.44 30.59
C LYS A 250 -15.19 -13.79 29.82
N VAL A 251 -14.14 -14.09 30.57
CA VAL A 251 -12.89 -14.67 30.06
C VAL A 251 -12.82 -16.12 30.53
N TRP A 252 -12.51 -17.01 29.60
CA TRP A 252 -12.33 -18.43 29.86
C TRP A 252 -10.89 -18.79 29.52
N LEU A 253 -10.15 -19.24 30.54
CA LEU A 253 -8.76 -19.63 30.40
C LEU A 253 -8.66 -21.10 30.00
N ASN A 254 -7.88 -21.38 28.98
CA ASN A 254 -7.62 -22.73 28.48
C ASN A 254 -6.44 -23.36 29.24
N ASP A 255 -6.25 -24.66 29.09
CA ASP A 255 -5.11 -25.40 29.68
C ASP A 255 -4.21 -26.05 28.63
N GLY A 256 -4.31 -25.58 27.38
CA GLY A 256 -3.59 -26.10 26.22
C GLY A 256 -4.07 -27.48 25.77
N SER A 257 -5.20 -27.96 26.29
CA SER A 257 -5.82 -29.23 25.90
C SER A 257 -7.33 -29.05 25.68
N GLY A 258 -7.72 -27.83 25.30
CA GLY A 258 -9.09 -27.43 25.06
C GLY A 258 -9.98 -27.37 26.31
N ASN A 259 -9.45 -27.40 27.54
CA ASN A 259 -10.27 -27.35 28.77
C ASN A 259 -10.39 -25.95 29.35
N PHE A 260 -11.46 -25.25 28.94
CA PHE A 260 -11.73 -23.90 29.39
C PHE A 260 -12.25 -23.79 30.84
N THR A 261 -11.72 -22.84 31.60
CA THR A 261 -12.12 -22.50 32.97
C THR A 261 -12.50 -21.02 33.08
N ASP A 262 -13.66 -20.72 33.65
CA ASP A 262 -14.13 -19.33 33.87
C ASP A 262 -13.21 -18.61 34.86
N SER A 263 -12.56 -17.52 34.41
CA SER A 263 -11.66 -16.69 35.23
C SER A 263 -12.37 -15.98 36.39
N GLN A 264 -13.70 -16.05 36.45
CA GLN A 264 -14.58 -15.39 37.42
C GLN A 264 -14.60 -13.87 37.31
N GLN A 265 -14.01 -13.31 36.26
CA GLN A 265 -14.11 -11.89 35.96
C GLN A 265 -15.54 -11.53 35.51
N ALA A 266 -15.99 -10.37 35.97
CA ALA A 266 -17.29 -9.82 35.62
C ALA A 266 -17.08 -8.49 34.89
N LEU A 267 -16.86 -8.56 33.58
CA LEU A 267 -16.50 -7.42 32.75
C LEU A 267 -17.77 -6.71 32.24
N GLY A 268 -18.12 -5.64 32.96
CA GLY A 268 -19.19 -4.72 32.59
C GLY A 268 -20.61 -5.26 32.81
N ASN A 269 -21.60 -4.50 32.38
CA ASN A 269 -23.02 -4.88 32.44
C ASN A 269 -23.81 -4.45 31.19
N SER A 270 -23.09 -4.10 30.12
CA SER A 270 -23.66 -3.69 28.86
C SER A 270 -24.25 -4.87 28.08
N LYS A 271 -25.02 -4.54 27.05
CA LYS A 271 -25.54 -5.50 26.07
C LYS A 271 -24.51 -5.69 24.96
N SER A 272 -23.44 -6.41 25.27
CA SER A 272 -22.36 -6.69 24.32
C SER A 272 -22.89 -7.53 23.15
N ARG A 273 -22.54 -7.10 21.93
CA ARG A 273 -22.87 -7.81 20.70
C ARG A 273 -21.65 -8.44 20.07
N ASP A 274 -20.49 -7.83 20.27
CA ASP A 274 -19.24 -8.29 19.70
C ASP A 274 -18.04 -7.95 20.57
N VAL A 275 -16.96 -8.67 20.36
CA VAL A 275 -15.64 -8.44 20.97
C VAL A 275 -14.56 -8.81 19.96
N SER A 276 -13.55 -7.95 19.84
CA SER A 276 -12.30 -8.25 19.15
C SER A 276 -11.12 -8.09 20.11
N LEU A 277 -10.12 -8.96 19.97
CA LEU A 277 -8.94 -9.02 20.82
C LEU A 277 -7.68 -8.69 20.03
N VAL A 278 -6.90 -7.73 20.53
CA VAL A 278 -5.60 -7.30 19.99
C VAL A 278 -4.94 -6.38 21.02
N ASP A 279 -3.62 -6.27 21.00
CA ASP A 279 -2.90 -5.22 21.75
C ASP A 279 -3.26 -3.84 21.17
N VAL A 280 -4.00 -3.02 21.94
CA VAL A 280 -4.42 -1.68 21.48
C VAL A 280 -3.61 -0.56 22.11
N ASP A 281 -2.81 -0.82 23.16
CA ASP A 281 -2.00 0.21 23.81
C ASP A 281 -0.48 0.02 23.69
N GLY A 282 -0.08 -0.97 22.87
CA GLY A 282 1.29 -1.23 22.47
C GLY A 282 2.17 -1.78 23.59
N ASP A 283 1.57 -2.32 24.65
CA ASP A 283 2.30 -2.87 25.80
C ASP A 283 2.69 -4.35 25.62
N GLY A 284 2.19 -4.99 24.58
CA GLY A 284 2.43 -6.38 24.21
C GLY A 284 1.39 -7.37 24.74
N ASP A 285 0.40 -6.91 25.52
CA ASP A 285 -0.65 -7.74 26.08
C ASP A 285 -1.94 -7.63 25.26
N THR A 286 -2.67 -8.74 25.11
CA THR A 286 -3.89 -8.74 24.29
C THR A 286 -5.05 -8.07 25.04
N ASP A 287 -5.56 -6.96 24.51
CA ASP A 287 -6.70 -6.20 25.04
C ASP A 287 -8.03 -6.58 24.38
N ALA A 288 -9.14 -5.96 24.81
CA ALA A 288 -10.46 -6.20 24.24
C ALA A 288 -11.23 -4.92 23.89
N PHE A 289 -11.67 -4.80 22.63
CA PHE A 289 -12.69 -3.83 22.21
C PHE A 289 -14.06 -4.50 22.15
N VAL A 290 -15.04 -3.97 22.88
CA VAL A 290 -16.39 -4.54 23.00
C VAL A 290 -17.44 -3.61 22.41
N ALA A 291 -18.14 -4.08 21.38
CA ALA A 291 -19.27 -3.39 20.76
C ALA A 291 -20.57 -3.63 21.55
N ASN A 292 -21.29 -2.54 21.88
CA ASN A 292 -22.46 -2.59 22.74
C ASN A 292 -23.75 -2.07 22.07
N TYR A 293 -24.87 -2.68 22.43
CA TYR A 293 -26.18 -2.34 21.87
C TYR A 293 -26.91 -1.24 22.66
N ASN A 294 -27.10 -0.05 22.06
CA ASN A 294 -27.71 1.14 22.67
C ASN A 294 -26.98 1.61 23.94
N GLN A 295 -25.68 1.36 24.02
CA GLN A 295 -24.79 1.72 25.11
C GLN A 295 -23.40 1.97 24.52
N PRO A 296 -22.53 2.75 25.18
CA PRO A 296 -21.19 3.00 24.67
C PRO A 296 -20.38 1.72 24.44
N ASN A 297 -19.61 1.68 23.37
CA ASN A 297 -18.59 0.66 23.18
C ASN A 297 -17.49 0.86 24.24
N LYS A 298 -16.80 -0.22 24.59
CA LYS A 298 -15.85 -0.26 25.71
C LYS A 298 -14.53 -0.87 25.31
N VAL A 299 -13.44 -0.33 25.85
CA VAL A 299 -12.10 -0.91 25.75
C VAL A 299 -11.71 -1.45 27.12
N TRP A 300 -11.21 -2.67 27.16
CA TRP A 300 -10.73 -3.34 28.35
C TRP A 300 -9.24 -3.63 28.17
N LEU A 301 -8.42 -3.05 29.03
CA LEU A 301 -6.97 -3.25 29.02
C LEU A 301 -6.60 -4.45 29.87
N ASN A 302 -5.76 -5.32 29.34
CA ASN A 302 -5.23 -6.50 30.00
C ASN A 302 -3.93 -6.16 30.75
N ASP A 303 -3.49 -7.04 31.65
CA ASP A 303 -2.22 -6.89 32.38
C ASP A 303 -1.21 -8.01 32.06
N GLY A 304 -1.43 -8.68 30.93
CA GLY A 304 -0.63 -9.82 30.46
C GLY A 304 -0.81 -11.09 31.30
N SER A 305 -1.72 -11.09 32.27
CA SER A 305 -2.08 -12.25 33.09
C SER A 305 -3.58 -12.54 33.03
N GLY A 306 -4.21 -12.11 31.93
CA GLY A 306 -5.63 -12.27 31.65
C GLY A 306 -6.54 -11.42 32.53
N ASN A 307 -6.06 -10.42 33.28
CA ASN A 307 -6.91 -9.57 34.12
C ASN A 307 -7.29 -8.26 33.41
N PHE A 308 -8.54 -8.16 33.00
CA PHE A 308 -9.04 -7.03 32.23
C PHE A 308 -9.60 -5.90 33.12
N THR A 309 -9.21 -4.66 32.79
CA THR A 309 -9.66 -3.42 33.45
C THR A 309 -10.32 -2.49 32.43
N ASP A 310 -11.51 -1.97 32.74
CA ASP A 310 -12.21 -1.00 31.88
C ASP A 310 -11.40 0.31 31.79
N SER A 311 -11.04 0.71 30.57
CA SER A 311 -10.30 1.94 30.26
C SER A 311 -11.06 3.23 30.61
N GLN A 312 -12.36 3.10 30.96
CA GLN A 312 -13.30 4.17 31.25
C GLN A 312 -13.68 5.02 30.02
N GLN A 313 -13.32 4.58 28.82
CA GLN A 313 -13.78 5.22 27.59
C GLN A 313 -15.24 4.87 27.32
N ASP A 314 -16.03 5.86 26.92
CA ASP A 314 -17.42 5.71 26.48
C ASP A 314 -17.48 6.07 24.99
N LEU A 315 -17.28 5.07 24.13
CA LEU A 315 -17.17 5.27 22.69
C LEU A 315 -18.56 5.20 22.02
N GLY A 316 -19.17 6.38 21.87
CA GLY A 316 -20.47 6.56 21.23
C GLY A 316 -21.65 6.06 22.06
N ASP A 317 -22.83 6.01 21.48
CA ASP A 317 -24.07 5.51 22.11
C ASP A 317 -24.98 4.75 21.14
N SER A 318 -24.41 4.28 20.03
CA SER A 318 -25.13 3.63 18.94
C SER A 318 -25.57 2.19 19.28
N SER A 319 -26.37 1.60 18.39
CA SER A 319 -26.71 0.18 18.40
C SER A 319 -25.66 -0.64 17.66
N SER A 320 -24.47 -0.75 18.23
CA SER A 320 -23.35 -1.49 17.65
C SER A 320 -23.63 -2.99 17.62
N TRP A 321 -23.32 -3.64 16.50
CA TRP A 321 -23.50 -5.08 16.30
C TRP A 321 -22.20 -5.84 16.12
N TYR A 322 -21.18 -5.18 15.56
CA TYR A 322 -19.91 -5.79 15.23
C TYR A 322 -18.79 -4.76 15.26
N VAL A 323 -17.57 -5.20 15.55
CA VAL A 323 -16.34 -4.42 15.48
C VAL A 323 -15.27 -5.22 14.73
N SER A 324 -14.57 -4.57 13.81
CA SER A 324 -13.35 -5.07 13.20
C SER A 324 -12.21 -4.14 13.60
N LEU A 325 -11.06 -4.71 13.96
CA LEU A 325 -9.88 -3.96 14.36
C LEU A 325 -8.78 -4.13 13.31
N ALA A 326 -8.19 -3.03 12.87
CA ALA A 326 -7.04 -2.97 11.98
C ALA A 326 -6.48 -1.54 12.01
N ASP A 327 -5.22 -1.37 11.62
CA ASP A 327 -4.69 -0.05 11.27
C ASP A 327 -5.38 0.43 9.98
N VAL A 328 -6.26 1.43 10.08
CA VAL A 328 -7.00 1.96 8.92
C VAL A 328 -6.51 3.33 8.50
N ASP A 329 -5.72 4.02 9.32
CA ASP A 329 -5.11 5.30 8.97
C ASP A 329 -3.61 5.22 8.63
N GLY A 330 -3.04 4.02 8.65
CA GLY A 330 -1.66 3.74 8.26
C GLY A 330 -0.62 4.29 9.22
N ASP A 331 -1.01 4.66 10.45
CA ASP A 331 -0.08 5.18 11.46
C ASP A 331 0.63 4.08 12.27
N GLY A 332 0.21 2.82 12.08
CA GLY A 332 0.75 1.63 12.74
C GLY A 332 0.01 1.22 14.01
N ASP A 333 -0.95 2.03 14.47
CA ASP A 333 -1.77 1.76 15.64
C ASP A 333 -3.10 1.08 15.23
N ILE A 334 -3.63 0.22 16.09
CA ILE A 334 -4.85 -0.53 15.75
C ILE A 334 -6.11 0.28 16.04
N ASP A 335 -6.88 0.56 14.98
CA ASP A 335 -8.14 1.30 15.02
C ASP A 335 -9.36 0.38 15.12
N ALA A 336 -10.55 0.97 15.28
CA ALA A 336 -11.80 0.23 15.35
C ALA A 336 -12.87 0.71 14.36
N SER A 337 -13.31 -0.19 13.47
CA SER A 337 -14.46 0.00 12.59
C SER A 337 -15.69 -0.72 13.13
N VAL A 338 -16.76 0.02 13.40
CA VAL A 338 -17.95 -0.46 14.13
C VAL A 338 -19.20 -0.42 13.25
N ALA A 339 -19.84 -1.59 13.06
CA ALA A 339 -21.11 -1.72 12.35
C ALA A 339 -22.30 -1.41 13.28
N ASN A 340 -23.20 -0.53 12.84
CA ASN A 340 -24.33 -0.04 13.62
C ASN A 340 -25.69 -0.35 12.96
N GLN A 341 -26.72 -0.54 13.79
CA GLN A 341 -28.09 -0.71 13.32
C GLN A 341 -28.78 0.63 13.05
N ASN A 342 -29.16 0.88 11.79
CA ASN A 342 -29.93 2.05 11.34
C ASN A 342 -29.30 3.39 11.77
N GLN A 343 -27.98 3.40 11.93
CA GLN A 343 -27.15 4.53 12.32
C GLN A 343 -25.85 4.40 11.53
N PRO A 344 -25.09 5.49 11.35
CA PRO A 344 -23.83 5.39 10.65
C PRO A 344 -22.89 4.38 11.30
N ASN A 345 -22.29 3.51 10.48
CA ASN A 345 -21.13 2.75 10.92
C ASN A 345 -19.99 3.76 11.15
N LYS A 346 -19.20 3.55 12.20
CA LYS A 346 -18.21 4.52 12.68
C LYS A 346 -16.81 3.93 12.64
N VAL A 347 -15.82 4.80 12.44
CA VAL A 347 -14.40 4.49 12.60
C VAL A 347 -13.87 5.26 13.82
N TRP A 348 -13.14 4.57 14.68
CA TRP A 348 -12.50 5.13 15.86
C TRP A 348 -10.99 4.98 15.70
N LEU A 349 -10.27 6.10 15.69
CA LEU A 349 -8.82 6.11 15.57
C LEU A 349 -8.18 5.98 16.94
N ASN A 350 -7.18 5.12 17.05
CA ASN A 350 -6.38 4.92 18.25
C ASN A 350 -5.16 5.83 18.22
N ASP A 351 -4.56 6.12 19.38
CA ASP A 351 -3.33 6.92 19.49
C ASP A 351 -2.10 6.08 19.89
N GLY A 352 -2.20 4.76 19.67
CA GLY A 352 -1.19 3.77 20.06
C GLY A 352 -1.08 3.54 21.57
N SER A 353 -1.85 4.26 22.38
CA SER A 353 -1.92 4.09 23.85
C SER A 353 -3.31 3.66 24.29
N GLY A 354 -4.07 3.05 23.37
CA GLY A 354 -5.43 2.56 23.59
C GLY A 354 -6.48 3.66 23.73
N ASN A 355 -6.19 4.93 23.39
CA ASN A 355 -7.18 6.01 23.46
C ASN A 355 -7.84 6.25 22.10
N PHE A 356 -9.12 5.92 22.02
CA PHE A 356 -9.88 6.00 20.79
C PHE A 356 -10.62 7.33 20.64
N ILE A 357 -10.51 7.94 19.46
CA ILE A 357 -11.25 9.14 19.05
C ILE A 357 -12.13 8.87 17.83
N ASP A 358 -13.32 9.47 17.80
CA ASP A 358 -14.25 9.31 16.65
C ASP A 358 -13.70 10.07 15.44
N SER A 359 -13.39 9.35 14.35
CA SER A 359 -12.84 9.94 13.12
C SER A 359 -13.83 10.87 12.39
N GLN A 360 -15.10 10.86 12.82
CA GLN A 360 -16.24 11.53 12.17
C GLN A 360 -16.63 10.92 10.81
N GLN A 361 -15.96 9.85 10.37
CA GLN A 361 -16.37 9.08 9.19
C GLN A 361 -17.69 8.36 9.46
N ALA A 362 -18.53 8.29 8.43
CA ALA A 362 -19.89 7.77 8.51
C ALA A 362 -20.17 6.85 7.32
N LEU A 363 -19.93 5.55 7.49
CA LEU A 363 -20.06 4.56 6.42
C LEU A 363 -21.52 4.11 6.30
N GLY A 364 -22.31 4.87 5.55
CA GLY A 364 -23.72 4.60 5.31
C GLY A 364 -24.58 4.78 6.57
N ASN A 365 -25.80 4.23 6.58
CA ASN A 365 -26.70 4.26 7.75
C ASN A 365 -27.71 3.09 7.76
N SER A 366 -27.34 2.01 7.08
CA SER A 366 -28.15 0.81 6.92
C SER A 366 -28.32 0.05 8.25
N TYR A 367 -29.08 -1.03 8.24
CA TYR A 367 -29.04 -2.00 9.32
C TYR A 367 -27.86 -2.95 9.07
N SER A 368 -26.68 -2.55 9.55
CA SER A 368 -25.44 -3.34 9.44
C SER A 368 -25.35 -4.36 10.57
N PHE A 369 -24.96 -5.60 10.25
CA PHE A 369 -24.76 -6.67 11.22
C PHE A 369 -23.29 -7.10 11.36
N GLY A 370 -22.49 -6.92 10.31
CA GLY A 370 -21.08 -7.28 10.27
C GLY A 370 -20.29 -6.31 9.41
N ILE A 371 -19.01 -6.19 9.73
CA ILE A 371 -18.01 -5.45 8.97
C ILE A 371 -16.71 -6.25 9.03
N SER A 372 -16.00 -6.36 7.91
CA SER A 372 -14.69 -7.01 7.84
C SER A 372 -13.76 -6.09 7.06
N LEU A 373 -12.51 -6.00 7.51
CA LEU A 373 -11.49 -5.12 6.95
C LEU A 373 -10.41 -5.93 6.24
N ALA A 374 -10.06 -5.53 5.02
CA ALA A 374 -8.96 -6.07 4.23
C ALA A 374 -8.60 -5.08 3.13
N ASP A 375 -7.44 -5.26 2.52
CA ASP A 375 -7.09 -4.54 1.29
C ASP A 375 -7.79 -5.29 0.14
N VAL A 376 -8.84 -4.68 -0.43
CA VAL A 376 -9.65 -5.33 -1.48
C VAL A 376 -9.38 -4.76 -2.86
N ASP A 377 -8.72 -3.62 -3.00
CA ASP A 377 -8.34 -3.07 -4.30
C ASP A 377 -6.82 -3.00 -4.56
N GLY A 378 -6.03 -3.60 -3.66
CA GLY A 378 -4.60 -3.82 -3.81
C GLY A 378 -3.77 -2.55 -3.62
N ASP A 379 -4.33 -1.50 -3.04
CA ASP A 379 -3.65 -0.21 -2.82
C ASP A 379 -2.83 -0.17 -1.52
N GLY A 380 -2.96 -1.19 -0.68
CA GLY A 380 -2.27 -1.35 0.60
C GLY A 380 -3.06 -0.83 1.81
N ASP A 381 -4.20 -0.19 1.60
CA ASP A 381 -5.05 0.35 2.65
C ASP A 381 -6.13 -0.65 3.07
N ARG A 382 -6.63 -0.50 4.31
CA ARG A 382 -7.69 -1.39 4.82
C ARG A 382 -9.07 -0.85 4.46
N ASP A 383 -9.69 -1.48 3.47
CA ASP A 383 -11.08 -1.26 3.05
C ASP A 383 -12.08 -1.95 3.98
N ALA A 384 -13.36 -1.64 3.79
CA ALA A 384 -14.44 -2.25 4.57
C ALA A 384 -15.53 -2.91 3.70
N PHE A 385 -15.73 -4.21 3.89
CA PHE A 385 -16.94 -4.91 3.45
C PHE A 385 -17.97 -4.94 4.58
N VAL A 386 -19.14 -4.36 4.34
CA VAL A 386 -20.24 -4.24 5.32
C VAL A 386 -21.42 -5.13 4.93
N ALA A 387 -21.72 -6.10 5.79
CA ALA A 387 -22.88 -6.97 5.70
C ALA A 387 -24.14 -6.28 6.27
N ASN A 388 -25.15 -6.10 5.43
CA ASN A 388 -26.37 -5.36 5.74
C ASN A 388 -27.62 -6.24 5.66
N ARG A 389 -28.69 -5.76 6.30
CA ARG A 389 -30.06 -6.15 5.91
C ARG A 389 -30.46 -5.41 4.62
N GLY A 390 -30.23 -6.05 3.49
CA GLY A 390 -30.41 -5.50 2.15
C GLY A 390 -29.12 -5.64 1.33
N GLU A 391 -28.80 -4.61 0.54
CA GLU A 391 -27.55 -4.56 -0.23
C GLU A 391 -26.35 -4.44 0.72
N ASN A 392 -25.37 -5.34 0.56
CA ASN A 392 -24.07 -5.20 1.19
C ASN A 392 -23.28 -4.08 0.50
N LYS A 393 -22.29 -3.53 1.21
CA LYS A 393 -21.53 -2.36 0.76
C LYS A 393 -20.03 -2.57 0.92
N VAL A 394 -19.27 -2.12 -0.07
CA VAL A 394 -17.81 -2.06 -0.03
C VAL A 394 -17.43 -0.58 0.01
N TRP A 395 -16.64 -0.22 1.00
CA TRP A 395 -16.09 1.12 1.20
C TRP A 395 -14.60 1.05 0.98
N LEU A 396 -14.11 1.76 -0.03
CA LEU A 396 -12.70 1.84 -0.35
C LEU A 396 -12.06 2.95 0.48
N ASN A 397 -11.01 2.63 1.22
CA ASN A 397 -10.25 3.56 2.04
C ASN A 397 -9.10 4.11 1.23
N ASN A 398 -9.29 5.28 0.62
CA ASN A 398 -8.19 5.91 -0.10
C ASN A 398 -7.35 6.67 0.92
N LEU A 399 -6.32 6.04 1.50
CA LEU A 399 -5.43 6.74 2.40
C LEU A 399 -4.58 7.72 1.60
N GLU A 400 -5.04 8.96 1.51
CA GLU A 400 -4.17 10.03 1.04
C GLU A 400 -3.11 10.27 2.12
N GLN A 401 -1.92 9.67 1.96
CA GLN A 401 -0.73 10.05 2.71
C GLN A 401 -0.31 11.46 2.29
N TYR A 402 -0.94 12.46 2.90
CA TYR A 402 -0.38 13.79 2.93
C TYR A 402 0.90 13.73 3.77
N ILE A 403 2.05 13.93 3.12
CA ILE A 403 3.24 14.42 3.83
C ILE A 403 2.88 15.83 4.34
N ASN A 404 2.25 15.87 5.50
CA ASN A 404 1.83 17.10 6.17
C ASN A 404 3.07 17.78 6.77
N LEU A 405 3.75 18.60 5.97
CA LEU A 405 4.75 19.56 6.45
C LEU A 405 4.16 20.66 7.35
N TYR A 406 2.86 20.63 7.66
CA TYR A 406 2.14 21.73 8.31
C TYR A 406 0.95 21.29 9.16
N ASP A 407 1.19 20.84 10.40
CA ASP A 407 0.13 20.86 11.40
C ASP A 407 0.23 22.07 12.35
N ASN A 408 -0.82 22.92 12.26
CA ASN A 408 -1.17 24.13 13.05
C ASN A 408 -0.97 25.54 12.45
N VAL A 409 -1.15 25.79 11.15
CA VAL A 409 -1.30 27.19 10.65
C VAL A 409 -2.36 27.30 9.53
N THR A 410 -3.13 28.40 9.57
CA THR A 410 -4.02 28.94 8.52
C THR A 410 -3.60 28.64 7.08
N PRO A 411 -4.54 28.49 6.12
CA PRO A 411 -4.28 27.98 4.77
C PRO A 411 -3.04 28.64 4.15
N ILE A 412 -1.99 27.84 3.96
CA ILE A 412 -0.82 28.26 3.19
C ILE A 412 -1.22 28.14 1.74
N ILE A 413 -1.41 29.28 1.11
CA ILE A 413 -1.27 29.40 -0.33
C ILE A 413 0.19 29.03 -0.62
N VAL A 414 0.45 27.87 -1.21
CA VAL A 414 1.75 27.60 -1.82
C VAL A 414 1.83 28.53 -3.02
N GLU A 415 2.33 29.73 -2.77
CA GLU A 415 2.70 30.64 -3.83
C GLU A 415 3.92 30.04 -4.51
N PHE A 416 3.73 29.45 -5.69
CA PHE A 416 4.81 29.24 -6.65
C PHE A 416 5.41 30.60 -6.93
N THR A 417 6.48 30.90 -6.19
CA THR A 417 7.14 32.18 -6.22
C THR A 417 8.36 32.00 -7.08
N ASP A 418 8.39 32.70 -8.21
CA ASP A 418 9.61 32.88 -9.00
C ASP A 418 10.76 33.26 -8.05
N SER A 419 11.85 32.48 -8.08
CA SER A 419 13.04 32.74 -7.25
C SER A 419 13.64 34.13 -7.54
N GLY A 420 13.25 34.74 -8.67
CA GLY A 420 13.76 36.00 -9.17
C GLY A 420 15.17 35.86 -9.75
N GLN A 421 15.68 34.63 -9.87
CA GLN A 421 16.94 34.35 -10.51
C GLN A 421 16.80 34.54 -12.03
N ALA A 422 17.56 35.46 -12.60
CA ALA A 422 17.60 35.65 -14.04
C ALA A 422 18.62 34.68 -14.67
N LEU A 423 18.13 33.73 -15.48
CA LEU A 423 18.92 32.73 -16.19
C LEU A 423 18.97 33.05 -17.69
N GLY A 424 19.83 34.00 -18.06
CA GLY A 424 20.00 34.44 -19.45
C GLY A 424 18.87 35.33 -19.99
N ASP A 425 19.01 35.78 -21.24
CA ASP A 425 18.06 36.68 -21.93
C ASP A 425 17.78 36.27 -23.39
N PHE A 426 17.80 34.96 -23.65
CA PHE A 426 17.62 34.37 -24.97
C PHE A 426 16.28 33.65 -25.12
N TRP A 427 15.93 33.24 -26.35
CA TRP A 427 14.75 32.43 -26.62
C TRP A 427 15.08 30.95 -26.42
N SER A 428 14.63 30.39 -25.31
CA SER A 428 14.67 28.94 -25.04
C SER A 428 13.31 28.33 -25.37
N PHE A 429 13.32 27.16 -26.02
CA PHE A 429 12.08 26.48 -26.43
C PHE A 429 11.86 25.15 -25.70
N GLY A 430 12.92 24.48 -25.25
CA GLY A 430 12.85 23.24 -24.49
C GLY A 430 13.87 23.23 -23.36
N VAL A 431 13.59 22.42 -22.36
CA VAL A 431 14.45 22.18 -21.20
C VAL A 431 14.32 20.73 -20.79
N SER A 432 15.43 20.11 -20.41
CA SER A 432 15.44 18.80 -19.77
C SER A 432 16.32 18.86 -18.53
N LEU A 433 15.93 18.11 -17.51
CA LEU A 433 16.54 18.12 -16.19
C LEU A 433 17.21 16.77 -15.92
N GLY A 434 18.40 16.80 -15.33
CA GLY A 434 19.18 15.62 -14.98
C GLY A 434 20.44 16.02 -14.23
N ASP A 435 21.03 15.11 -13.46
CA ASP A 435 22.33 15.32 -12.80
C ASP A 435 23.44 15.16 -13.86
N VAL A 436 23.84 16.26 -14.50
CA VAL A 436 24.74 16.20 -15.66
C VAL A 436 26.21 16.30 -15.27
N ASP A 437 26.53 16.66 -14.03
CA ASP A 437 27.91 16.70 -13.54
C ASP A 437 28.22 15.68 -12.42
N GLY A 438 27.25 14.81 -12.10
CA GLY A 438 27.40 13.68 -11.20
C GLY A 438 27.55 14.09 -9.73
N ASP A 439 27.14 15.30 -9.37
CA ASP A 439 27.25 15.81 -8.00
C ASP A 439 26.06 15.45 -7.11
N GLY A 440 25.01 14.87 -7.70
CA GLY A 440 23.79 14.41 -7.04
C GLY A 440 22.66 15.44 -7.01
N ASP A 441 22.90 16.66 -7.50
CA ASP A 441 21.89 17.70 -7.63
C ASP A 441 21.36 17.76 -9.08
N ILE A 442 20.04 17.97 -9.25
CA ILE A 442 19.44 18.01 -10.59
C ILE A 442 19.75 19.35 -11.27
N ASP A 443 20.38 19.27 -12.44
CA ASP A 443 20.74 20.38 -13.32
C ASP A 443 19.73 20.58 -14.46
N ALA A 444 20.00 21.56 -15.33
CA ALA A 444 19.16 21.82 -16.50
C ALA A 444 19.96 22.01 -17.79
N PHE A 445 19.55 21.36 -18.86
CA PHE A 445 19.98 21.64 -20.23
C PHE A 445 18.86 22.38 -20.97
N THR A 446 19.15 23.55 -21.54
CA THR A 446 18.17 24.36 -22.29
C THR A 446 18.49 24.42 -23.78
N ALA A 447 17.47 24.14 -24.60
CA ALA A 447 17.49 24.26 -26.04
C ALA A 447 17.19 25.71 -26.47
N ASN A 448 18.18 26.38 -27.06
CA ASN A 448 18.11 27.79 -27.40
C ASN A 448 18.01 28.05 -28.91
N TYR A 449 17.40 29.19 -29.26
CA TYR A 449 17.17 29.59 -30.64
C TYR A 449 18.07 30.73 -31.08
N LYS A 450 18.87 30.45 -32.12
CA LYS A 450 19.88 31.35 -32.73
C LYS A 450 21.04 31.75 -31.83
N VAL A 451 21.21 31.04 -30.71
CA VAL A 451 22.33 31.19 -29.78
C VAL A 451 22.68 29.80 -29.24
N PRO A 452 23.85 29.61 -28.63
CA PRO A 452 24.24 28.31 -28.12
C PRO A 452 23.32 27.82 -27.00
N ASN A 453 23.07 26.51 -26.98
CA ASN A 453 22.43 25.82 -25.85
C ASN A 453 23.18 26.08 -24.55
N LYS A 454 22.52 25.84 -23.43
CA LYS A 454 23.09 26.09 -22.09
C LYS A 454 22.89 24.90 -21.17
N VAL A 455 23.92 24.64 -20.37
CA VAL A 455 23.88 23.74 -19.21
C VAL A 455 23.97 24.60 -17.97
N TRP A 456 23.02 24.42 -17.08
CA TRP A 456 22.85 25.15 -15.84
C TRP A 456 23.05 24.21 -14.67
N LEU A 457 24.14 24.41 -13.93
CA LEU A 457 24.51 23.61 -12.77
C LEU A 457 23.82 24.14 -11.52
N ASN A 458 23.11 23.27 -10.81
CA ASN A 458 22.37 23.56 -9.59
C ASN A 458 23.24 23.31 -8.35
N ASP A 459 23.04 24.07 -7.28
CA ASP A 459 23.75 23.89 -6.01
C ASP A 459 22.95 23.06 -4.97
N GLY A 460 21.98 22.28 -5.45
CA GLY A 460 21.02 21.53 -4.63
C GLY A 460 19.98 22.39 -3.90
N ARG A 461 20.04 23.72 -4.07
CA ARG A 461 19.11 24.68 -3.45
C ARG A 461 18.30 25.46 -4.49
N GLY A 462 18.36 25.05 -5.74
CA GLY A 462 17.69 25.72 -6.86
C GLY A 462 18.39 27.00 -7.32
N ASN A 463 19.66 27.20 -6.98
CA ASN A 463 20.46 28.29 -7.56
C ASN A 463 21.26 27.74 -8.74
N PHE A 464 20.87 28.14 -9.94
CA PHE A 464 21.51 27.68 -11.16
C PHE A 464 22.68 28.57 -11.59
N THR A 465 23.76 27.97 -12.06
CA THR A 465 24.93 28.67 -12.62
C THR A 465 25.24 28.16 -14.02
N ASP A 466 25.56 29.06 -14.95
CA ASP A 466 25.97 28.66 -16.31
C ASP A 466 27.29 27.90 -16.22
N SER A 467 27.36 26.70 -16.81
CA SER A 467 28.60 25.91 -16.94
C SER A 467 29.71 26.63 -17.72
N GLU A 468 29.36 27.72 -18.43
CA GLU A 468 30.20 28.49 -19.33
C GLU A 468 30.74 27.71 -20.53
N GLN A 469 30.15 26.55 -20.84
CA GLN A 469 30.49 25.79 -22.04
C GLN A 469 30.18 26.62 -23.31
N LYS A 470 31.13 26.65 -24.26
CA LYS A 470 31.09 27.54 -25.44
C LYS A 470 30.89 26.84 -26.76
N ASP A 471 31.06 25.52 -26.78
CA ASP A 471 31.19 24.76 -28.02
C ASP A 471 29.85 24.19 -28.53
N PHE A 472 28.71 24.66 -27.99
CA PHE A 472 27.37 24.28 -28.46
C PHE A 472 27.03 24.85 -29.86
N GLY A 473 27.71 25.91 -30.30
CA GLY A 473 27.44 26.57 -31.60
C GLY A 473 26.11 27.33 -31.62
N ASP A 474 25.92 28.25 -32.57
CA ASP A 474 24.62 28.92 -32.74
C ASP A 474 23.65 27.95 -33.43
N THR A 475 22.68 27.42 -32.71
CA THR A 475 21.71 26.44 -33.24
C THR A 475 20.28 26.97 -33.19
N TYR A 476 19.40 26.34 -33.96
CA TYR A 476 17.96 26.61 -33.96
C TYR A 476 17.23 25.54 -33.15
N SER A 477 17.70 25.28 -31.94
CA SER A 477 17.18 24.20 -31.10
C SER A 477 15.73 24.48 -30.70
N LYS A 478 14.92 23.42 -30.71
CA LYS A 478 13.51 23.45 -30.31
C LYS A 478 13.24 22.67 -29.05
N ASP A 479 13.95 21.58 -28.88
CA ASP A 479 13.77 20.71 -27.74
C ASP A 479 15.05 19.95 -27.42
N VAL A 480 15.13 19.41 -26.21
CA VAL A 480 16.24 18.59 -25.73
C VAL A 480 15.69 17.49 -24.83
N SER A 481 16.23 16.28 -24.96
CA SER A 481 15.99 15.18 -24.05
C SER A 481 17.33 14.63 -23.55
N LEU A 482 17.42 14.40 -22.25
CA LEU A 482 18.60 13.89 -21.57
C LEU A 482 18.47 12.39 -21.30
N GLY A 483 19.57 11.64 -21.43
CA GLY A 483 19.65 10.20 -21.16
C GLY A 483 21.05 9.67 -21.47
N ASP A 484 21.43 8.54 -20.89
CA ASP A 484 22.72 7.86 -21.14
C ASP A 484 22.67 7.13 -22.50
N VAL A 485 23.05 7.80 -23.59
CA VAL A 485 22.87 7.25 -24.94
C VAL A 485 24.04 6.41 -25.41
N ASP A 486 25.21 6.48 -24.77
CA ASP A 486 26.35 5.63 -25.12
C ASP A 486 26.73 4.59 -24.07
N GLY A 487 25.91 4.47 -23.02
CA GLY A 487 25.99 3.44 -22.01
C GLY A 487 27.21 3.55 -21.10
N ASP A 488 27.83 4.74 -21.03
CA ASP A 488 29.00 4.98 -20.20
C ASP A 488 28.66 5.38 -18.75
N GLY A 489 27.38 5.63 -18.48
CA GLY A 489 26.83 5.97 -17.18
C GLY A 489 26.66 7.47 -16.94
N ASP A 490 27.07 8.31 -17.88
CA ASP A 490 26.94 9.77 -17.82
C ASP A 490 25.71 10.23 -18.62
N ILE A 491 25.01 11.26 -18.15
CA ILE A 491 23.82 11.77 -18.85
C ILE A 491 24.23 12.58 -20.08
N ASP A 492 23.83 12.11 -21.27
CA ASP A 492 24.00 12.78 -22.55
C ASP A 492 22.79 13.62 -22.96
N ALA A 493 22.88 14.31 -24.11
CA ALA A 493 21.78 15.10 -24.65
C ALA A 493 21.51 14.86 -26.14
N PHE A 494 20.24 14.59 -26.46
CA PHE A 494 19.72 14.65 -27.83
C PHE A 494 18.97 15.97 -28.03
N VAL A 495 19.35 16.75 -29.04
CA VAL A 495 18.79 18.07 -29.33
C VAL A 495 18.08 18.07 -30.68
N ALA A 496 16.79 18.40 -30.66
CA ALA A 496 15.96 18.60 -31.85
C ALA A 496 16.17 20.01 -32.43
N ASN A 497 16.53 20.11 -33.71
CA ASN A 497 16.87 21.36 -34.38
C ASN A 497 15.91 21.72 -35.52
N GLN A 498 15.61 23.02 -35.61
CA GLN A 498 14.83 23.59 -36.70
C GLN A 498 15.77 24.03 -37.85
N MET A 499 15.52 23.60 -39.08
CA MET A 499 16.32 23.98 -40.28
C MET A 499 17.79 23.53 -40.29
N GLU A 500 18.23 22.77 -39.30
CA GLU A 500 19.59 22.20 -39.16
C GLU A 500 19.47 20.74 -38.72
N ASP A 501 20.60 20.00 -38.71
CA ASP A 501 20.60 18.59 -38.30
C ASP A 501 20.39 18.47 -36.79
N ASN A 502 19.65 17.44 -36.36
CA ASN A 502 19.57 17.07 -34.95
C ASN A 502 20.97 16.68 -34.42
N LYS A 503 21.19 16.90 -33.12
CA LYS A 503 22.51 16.76 -32.50
C LYS A 503 22.47 15.83 -31.31
N VAL A 504 23.47 14.95 -31.23
CA VAL A 504 23.75 14.12 -30.07
C VAL A 504 25.03 14.63 -29.43
N TRP A 505 24.94 15.01 -28.17
CA TRP A 505 26.01 15.57 -27.37
C TRP A 505 26.37 14.58 -26.26
N LEU A 506 27.60 14.08 -26.30
CA LEU A 506 28.10 13.12 -25.32
C LEU A 506 28.76 13.85 -24.16
N ASN A 507 28.37 13.52 -22.94
CA ASN A 507 28.89 14.11 -21.71
C ASN A 507 30.13 13.34 -21.23
N ASP A 508 30.93 13.97 -20.36
CA ASP A 508 32.10 13.33 -19.73
C ASP A 508 31.91 13.09 -18.22
N GLY A 509 30.65 13.13 -17.77
CA GLY A 509 30.24 13.00 -16.37
C GLY A 509 30.52 14.22 -15.50
N SER A 510 31.00 15.32 -16.09
CA SER A 510 31.26 16.57 -15.36
C SER A 510 30.58 17.79 -16.00
N GLY A 511 29.52 17.54 -16.76
CA GLY A 511 28.72 18.53 -17.46
C GLY A 511 29.39 19.11 -18.71
N ASN A 512 30.46 18.49 -19.23
CA ASN A 512 31.11 18.92 -20.47
C ASN A 512 30.65 18.07 -21.66
N PHE A 513 29.86 18.68 -22.54
CA PHE A 513 29.25 18.01 -23.68
C PHE A 513 30.08 18.13 -24.97
N THR A 514 30.21 17.04 -25.74
CA THR A 514 30.92 17.01 -27.03
C THR A 514 29.98 16.55 -28.14
N ASP A 515 29.87 17.32 -29.23
CA ASP A 515 29.07 16.93 -30.41
C ASP A 515 29.66 15.67 -31.07
N SER A 516 28.86 14.61 -31.14
CA SER A 516 29.19 13.34 -31.79
C SER A 516 29.47 13.45 -33.31
N GLN A 517 29.14 14.60 -33.93
CA GLN A 517 29.29 14.88 -35.37
C GLN A 517 28.49 13.94 -36.28
N GLN A 518 27.45 13.31 -35.74
CA GLN A 518 26.55 12.47 -36.53
C GLN A 518 25.73 13.31 -37.52
N ASN A 519 25.36 12.67 -38.63
CA ASN A 519 24.48 13.25 -39.63
C ASN A 519 23.13 12.55 -39.58
N LEU A 520 22.25 13.08 -38.73
CA LEU A 520 20.90 12.54 -38.47
C LEU A 520 19.83 13.12 -39.41
N GLY A 521 20.27 13.85 -40.44
CA GLY A 521 19.40 14.51 -41.41
C GLY A 521 18.76 15.80 -40.88
N ASN A 522 18.25 16.60 -41.83
CA ASN A 522 17.55 17.86 -41.57
C ASN A 522 16.05 17.68 -41.84
N SER A 523 15.30 17.45 -40.77
CA SER A 523 13.87 17.17 -40.81
C SER A 523 13.01 18.27 -40.21
N ASN A 524 13.63 19.39 -39.78
CA ASN A 524 12.94 20.54 -39.20
C ASN A 524 12.12 20.12 -37.98
N SER A 525 12.85 19.72 -36.94
CA SER A 525 12.36 19.06 -35.72
C SER A 525 11.89 20.05 -34.66
N TYR A 526 10.90 19.64 -33.88
CA TYR A 526 10.23 20.46 -32.88
C TYR A 526 10.19 19.86 -31.48
N GLY A 527 10.14 18.53 -31.37
CA GLY A 527 10.17 17.81 -30.09
C GLY A 527 10.96 16.52 -30.21
N VAL A 528 11.52 16.05 -29.10
CA VAL A 528 12.19 14.75 -29.02
C VAL A 528 11.90 14.06 -27.70
N SER A 529 11.69 12.74 -27.74
CA SER A 529 11.65 11.89 -26.55
C SER A 529 12.62 10.75 -26.74
N LEU A 530 13.41 10.49 -25.70
CA LEU A 530 14.30 9.33 -25.61
C LEU A 530 13.61 8.16 -24.91
N GLY A 531 13.94 6.93 -25.29
CA GLY A 531 13.42 5.69 -24.71
C GLY A 531 13.80 4.47 -25.55
N ASP A 532 13.80 3.28 -24.95
CA ASP A 532 14.05 2.01 -25.66
C ASP A 532 12.79 1.64 -26.46
N VAL A 533 12.82 1.81 -27.78
CA VAL A 533 11.66 1.56 -28.65
C VAL A 533 11.78 0.25 -29.43
N ASP A 534 12.93 -0.41 -29.46
CA ASP A 534 13.08 -1.69 -30.16
C ASP A 534 13.44 -2.89 -29.25
N GLY A 535 13.45 -2.66 -27.94
CA GLY A 535 13.59 -3.66 -26.89
C GLY A 535 15.02 -4.20 -26.77
N ASP A 536 16.02 -3.49 -27.28
CA ASP A 536 17.41 -3.91 -27.23
C ASP A 536 18.18 -3.38 -26.00
N SER A 537 17.49 -2.61 -25.15
CA SER A 537 17.99 -1.95 -23.93
C SER A 537 18.90 -0.74 -24.17
N ASP A 538 19.07 -0.30 -25.40
CA ASP A 538 19.76 0.94 -25.74
C ASP A 538 18.74 2.08 -25.88
N ILE A 539 19.10 3.29 -25.45
CA ILE A 539 18.19 4.44 -25.54
C ILE A 539 18.09 4.92 -26.99
N ASP A 540 16.89 4.85 -27.56
CA ASP A 540 16.55 5.36 -28.89
C ASP A 540 15.92 6.76 -28.84
N ALA A 541 15.62 7.34 -30.01
CA ALA A 541 14.97 8.63 -30.11
C ALA A 541 13.75 8.62 -31.05
N PHE A 542 12.62 9.14 -30.56
CA PHE A 542 11.50 9.54 -31.40
C PHE A 542 11.50 11.07 -31.55
N VAL A 543 11.52 11.56 -32.79
CA VAL A 543 11.61 12.98 -33.11
C VAL A 543 10.35 13.46 -33.86
N ALA A 544 9.66 14.45 -33.27
CA ALA A 544 8.52 15.13 -33.86
C ALA A 544 8.99 16.19 -34.87
N ASN A 545 8.51 16.11 -36.10
CA ASN A 545 8.99 16.93 -37.22
C ASN A 545 7.87 17.69 -37.94
N GLN A 546 8.26 18.78 -38.62
CA GLN A 546 7.42 19.39 -39.65
C GLN A 546 7.47 18.54 -40.93
N ARG A 547 6.76 17.41 -40.92
CA ARG A 547 6.27 16.53 -42.01
C ARG A 547 6.28 15.09 -41.53
N ILE A 548 7.41 14.41 -41.66
CA ILE A 548 7.53 12.99 -41.36
C ILE A 548 8.35 12.91 -40.07
N ASN A 549 7.74 12.36 -39.02
CA ASN A 549 8.42 12.07 -37.76
C ASN A 549 9.57 11.09 -38.00
N GLN A 550 10.53 11.03 -37.09
CA GLN A 550 11.67 10.12 -37.21
C GLN A 550 11.78 9.24 -35.99
N VAL A 551 12.11 7.97 -36.24
CA VAL A 551 12.55 7.03 -35.21
C VAL A 551 14.02 6.76 -35.51
N LEU A 552 14.88 7.01 -34.54
CA LEU A 552 16.32 6.84 -34.66
C LEU A 552 16.72 5.75 -33.66
N LEU A 553 17.21 4.63 -34.17
CA LEU A 553 17.67 3.50 -33.35
C LEU A 553 19.15 3.69 -33.02
N ASN A 554 19.49 3.49 -31.76
CA ASN A 554 20.84 3.59 -31.25
C ASN A 554 21.54 2.21 -31.29
N ASP A 555 22.88 2.20 -31.26
CA ASP A 555 23.67 0.96 -31.20
C ASP A 555 24.31 0.72 -29.83
N GLY A 556 23.80 1.41 -28.80
CA GLY A 556 24.32 1.41 -27.43
C GLY A 556 25.66 2.10 -27.26
N SER A 557 26.21 2.72 -28.33
CA SER A 557 27.44 3.52 -28.30
C SER A 557 27.17 4.96 -28.75
N GLY A 558 25.91 5.40 -28.62
CA GLY A 558 25.44 6.71 -29.02
C GLY A 558 25.34 6.92 -30.52
N ASN A 559 25.45 5.89 -31.37
CA ASN A 559 25.33 6.05 -32.83
C ASN A 559 23.90 5.75 -33.32
N PHE A 560 23.22 6.81 -33.75
CA PHE A 560 21.83 6.76 -34.18
C PHE A 560 21.69 6.51 -35.69
N THR A 561 20.81 5.59 -36.05
CA THR A 561 20.44 5.28 -37.43
C THR A 561 18.93 5.42 -37.62
N GLU A 562 18.49 6.08 -38.69
CA GLU A 562 17.07 6.23 -38.99
C GLU A 562 16.41 4.90 -39.33
N SER A 563 15.34 4.56 -38.59
CA SER A 563 14.47 3.42 -38.87
C SER A 563 13.49 3.77 -40.00
N GLU A 564 13.31 2.84 -40.94
CA GLU A 564 12.38 3.02 -42.06
C GLU A 564 10.93 2.85 -41.59
N GLN A 565 10.20 3.96 -41.48
CA GLN A 565 8.77 3.98 -41.14
C GLN A 565 7.91 4.12 -42.41
N ASP A 566 6.98 3.20 -42.63
CA ASP A 566 6.10 3.19 -43.81
C ASP A 566 4.83 4.04 -43.61
N ASP A 567 4.35 4.13 -42.37
CA ASP A 567 3.00 4.61 -42.05
C ASP A 567 2.95 6.05 -41.50
N PHE A 568 4.11 6.71 -41.35
CA PHE A 568 4.16 8.10 -40.91
C PHE A 568 3.58 9.06 -41.95
N GLU A 569 2.50 9.73 -41.54
CA GLU A 569 1.87 10.77 -42.34
C GLU A 569 2.69 12.07 -42.37
N LYS A 570 2.31 12.99 -43.27
CA LYS A 570 2.98 14.29 -43.44
C LYS A 570 2.29 15.36 -42.58
N ASP A 571 2.46 15.24 -41.27
CA ASP A 571 1.87 16.15 -40.29
C ASP A 571 2.84 17.25 -39.83
N PHE A 572 2.31 18.29 -39.18
CA PHE A 572 3.10 19.26 -38.44
C PHE A 572 3.09 18.82 -36.98
N SER A 573 4.05 17.98 -36.59
CA SER A 573 4.17 17.51 -35.21
C SER A 573 4.97 18.51 -34.38
N SER A 574 4.46 18.85 -33.20
CA SER A 574 5.00 19.89 -32.31
C SER A 574 5.75 19.33 -31.11
N ALA A 575 5.27 18.24 -30.53
CA ALA A 575 5.90 17.54 -29.42
C ALA A 575 5.53 16.04 -29.44
N VAL A 576 6.37 15.23 -28.81
CA VAL A 576 6.18 13.80 -28.64
C VAL A 576 6.53 13.41 -27.21
N SER A 577 5.81 12.43 -26.66
CA SER A 577 6.19 11.73 -25.45
C SER A 577 6.09 10.23 -25.69
N LEU A 578 7.09 9.49 -25.23
CA LEU A 578 7.07 8.03 -25.23
C LEU A 578 6.46 7.50 -23.92
N GLY A 579 5.85 6.32 -23.98
CA GLY A 579 5.34 5.58 -22.83
C GLY A 579 4.46 4.41 -23.30
N ASP A 580 4.38 3.34 -22.51
CA ASP A 580 3.46 2.22 -22.76
C ASP A 580 2.02 2.69 -22.52
N VAL A 581 1.26 2.93 -23.60
CA VAL A 581 -0.10 3.51 -23.48
C VAL A 581 -1.21 2.47 -23.59
N ASP A 582 -0.91 1.26 -24.06
CA ASP A 582 -1.89 0.18 -24.20
C ASP A 582 -1.63 -1.04 -23.29
N GLY A 583 -0.52 -1.03 -22.54
CA GLY A 583 -0.16 -2.00 -21.52
C GLY A 583 0.50 -3.26 -22.08
N ASP A 584 1.04 -3.22 -23.30
CA ASP A 584 1.69 -4.37 -23.92
C ASP A 584 3.18 -4.53 -23.58
N GLY A 585 3.75 -3.54 -22.89
CA GLY A 585 5.14 -3.53 -22.43
C GLY A 585 6.12 -2.87 -23.41
N ASP A 586 5.66 -2.42 -24.58
CA ASP A 586 6.46 -1.70 -25.57
C ASP A 586 6.24 -0.18 -25.45
N MET A 587 7.27 0.63 -25.69
CA MET A 587 7.10 2.09 -25.66
C MET A 587 6.34 2.60 -26.88
N ASP A 588 5.14 3.11 -26.67
CA ASP A 588 4.34 3.82 -27.67
C ASP A 588 4.66 5.32 -27.71
N ALA A 589 4.13 6.03 -28.71
CA ALA A 589 4.32 7.47 -28.85
C ALA A 589 3.00 8.24 -28.90
N PHE A 590 2.83 9.21 -28.00
CA PHE A 590 1.80 10.25 -28.12
C PHE A 590 2.39 11.49 -28.79
N VAL A 591 1.85 11.87 -29.94
CA VAL A 591 2.33 12.99 -30.75
C VAL A 591 1.26 14.08 -30.83
N THR A 592 1.64 15.30 -30.47
CA THR A 592 0.79 16.48 -30.68
C THR A 592 1.08 17.13 -32.02
N ASN A 593 0.02 17.63 -32.66
CA ASN A 593 0.10 18.24 -33.97
C ASN A 593 -0.44 19.69 -33.97
N ASP A 594 0.08 20.52 -34.87
CA ASP A 594 -0.37 21.90 -35.11
C ASP A 594 -1.13 21.99 -36.46
N ASN A 595 -1.57 23.20 -36.85
CA ASN A 595 -2.27 23.48 -38.11
C ASN A 595 -3.59 22.73 -38.30
N LYS A 596 -4.27 22.43 -37.21
CA LYS A 596 -5.54 21.71 -37.18
C LYS A 596 -5.47 20.25 -37.65
N GLN A 597 -4.33 19.62 -37.37
CA GLN A 597 -4.15 18.19 -37.53
C GLN A 597 -4.42 17.53 -36.18
N PRO A 598 -5.13 16.38 -36.15
CA PRO A 598 -5.43 15.70 -34.89
C PRO A 598 -4.13 15.24 -34.23
N ASN A 599 -4.08 15.25 -32.89
CA ASN A 599 -3.03 14.53 -32.17
C ASN A 599 -3.15 13.04 -32.45
N LYS A 600 -2.07 12.28 -32.24
CA LYS A 600 -2.03 10.85 -32.58
C LYS A 600 -1.37 10.05 -31.47
N VAL A 601 -1.86 8.82 -31.32
CA VAL A 601 -1.18 7.74 -30.62
C VAL A 601 -0.65 6.79 -31.67
N TRP A 602 0.66 6.54 -31.62
CA TRP A 602 1.36 5.58 -32.46
C TRP A 602 1.73 4.37 -31.60
N LEU A 603 1.20 3.20 -31.95
CA LEU A 603 1.48 1.94 -31.27
C LEU A 603 2.74 1.31 -31.84
N ASN A 604 3.63 0.86 -30.96
CA ASN A 604 4.88 0.20 -31.32
C ASN A 604 4.71 -1.34 -31.38
N ASP A 605 5.59 -2.03 -32.09
CA ASP A 605 5.58 -3.50 -32.17
C ASP A 605 6.73 -4.16 -31.37
N GLY A 606 7.34 -3.38 -30.47
CA GLY A 606 8.52 -3.76 -29.69
C GLY A 606 9.78 -3.91 -30.52
N LYS A 607 9.81 -3.41 -31.77
CA LYS A 607 10.97 -3.45 -32.67
C LYS A 607 11.21 -2.11 -33.37
N GLY A 608 10.69 -1.04 -32.76
CA GLY A 608 10.78 0.32 -33.27
C GLY A 608 9.96 0.56 -34.52
N LYS A 609 8.91 -0.24 -34.81
CA LYS A 609 7.98 0.02 -35.91
C LYS A 609 6.63 0.52 -35.37
N PHE A 610 6.27 1.74 -35.78
CA PHE A 610 5.09 2.43 -35.26
C PHE A 610 3.92 2.41 -36.25
N THR A 611 2.72 2.15 -35.74
CA THR A 611 1.46 2.15 -36.49
C THR A 611 0.46 3.12 -35.85
N ASP A 612 -0.32 3.85 -36.65
CA ASP A 612 -1.36 4.75 -36.11
C ASP A 612 -2.46 3.92 -35.41
N SER A 613 -2.80 4.29 -34.17
CA SER A 613 -3.89 3.68 -33.41
C SER A 613 -5.29 3.94 -33.99
N GLU A 614 -5.40 4.85 -34.97
CA GLU A 614 -6.65 5.36 -35.57
C GLU A 614 -7.61 6.04 -34.57
N GLN A 615 -7.12 6.38 -33.37
CA GLN A 615 -7.91 7.07 -32.36
C GLN A 615 -8.26 8.49 -32.81
N VAL A 616 -9.48 8.91 -32.49
CA VAL A 616 -10.01 10.22 -32.91
C VAL A 616 -9.87 11.23 -31.77
N PHE A 617 -8.87 12.11 -31.89
CA PHE A 617 -8.72 13.28 -31.04
C PHE A 617 -9.41 14.49 -31.67
N GLU A 618 -10.05 15.34 -30.85
CA GLU A 618 -10.59 16.61 -31.35
C GLU A 618 -9.45 17.52 -31.84
N ASP A 619 -9.79 18.40 -32.79
CA ASP A 619 -8.87 19.35 -33.41
C ASP A 619 -8.22 20.26 -32.34
N SER A 620 -6.94 20.04 -32.06
CA SER A 620 -6.21 20.75 -30.99
C SER A 620 -4.97 21.42 -31.55
N SER A 621 -4.68 22.65 -31.10
CA SER A 621 -3.40 23.32 -31.35
C SER A 621 -2.53 23.16 -30.11
N SER A 622 -2.13 21.93 -29.78
CA SER A 622 -1.21 21.68 -28.67
C SER A 622 0.24 21.84 -29.12
N LYS A 623 1.07 22.40 -28.25
CA LYS A 623 2.48 22.68 -28.54
C LYS A 623 3.43 21.95 -27.62
N ASP A 624 2.89 21.18 -26.69
CA ASP A 624 3.64 20.45 -25.69
C ASP A 624 2.81 19.27 -25.17
N VAL A 625 3.47 18.17 -24.81
CA VAL A 625 2.86 16.98 -24.22
C VAL A 625 3.91 16.22 -23.42
N SER A 626 3.54 15.80 -22.21
CA SER A 626 4.33 14.89 -21.38
C SER A 626 3.38 13.79 -20.91
N LEU A 627 3.75 12.54 -21.15
CA LEU A 627 3.18 11.36 -20.51
C LEU A 627 4.00 11.16 -19.23
N THR A 628 3.48 11.64 -18.10
CA THR A 628 4.10 11.32 -16.81
C THR A 628 3.63 9.93 -16.37
N ASN A 629 4.34 8.88 -16.77
CA ASN A 629 4.30 7.59 -16.09
C ASN A 629 5.39 7.57 -15.01
N SER A 630 5.08 8.04 -13.80
CA SER A 630 5.69 7.57 -12.54
C SER A 630 5.31 8.48 -11.34
N TRP A 631 4.13 8.25 -10.77
CA TRP A 631 3.89 8.39 -9.32
C TRP A 631 3.68 7.01 -8.66
N LEU A 632 4.15 5.94 -9.30
CA LEU A 632 4.17 4.57 -8.79
C LEU A 632 5.53 3.95 -9.16
N PHE A 633 6.05 3.10 -8.28
CA PHE A 633 7.41 2.52 -8.21
C PHE A 633 8.44 3.26 -7.35
N PHE A 634 8.21 3.28 -6.03
CA PHE A 634 9.29 3.09 -5.07
C PHE A 634 9.09 1.75 -4.34
N PHE A 635 10.03 0.82 -4.58
CA PHE A 635 10.53 -0.30 -3.75
C PHE A 635 10.70 -1.61 -4.56
N PRO A 636 11.68 -2.47 -4.21
CA PRO A 636 13.11 -2.22 -4.19
C PRO A 636 13.81 -3.17 -5.19
N MET A 637 14.80 -2.66 -5.92
CA MET A 637 15.73 -3.54 -6.62
C MET A 637 16.59 -4.29 -5.59
N LEU A 638 16.47 -5.61 -5.63
CA LEU A 638 17.22 -6.61 -4.89
C LEU A 638 18.70 -6.25 -4.71
N ILE A 639 19.17 -6.44 -3.47
CA ILE A 639 20.56 -6.68 -3.12
C ILE A 639 21.04 -7.96 -3.84
N PRO A 640 22.20 -7.95 -4.51
CA PRO A 640 23.03 -9.14 -4.53
C PRO A 640 24.44 -8.86 -3.99
N SER A 641 24.85 -9.78 -3.13
CA SER A 641 26.24 -10.16 -2.86
C SER A 641 27.08 -9.23 -1.96
N LEU A 642 27.14 -9.59 -0.68
CA LEU A 642 28.38 -9.55 0.12
C LEU A 642 28.31 -10.62 1.22
N LEU A 643 28.47 -11.87 0.80
CA LEU A 643 28.95 -12.97 1.65
C LEU A 643 30.21 -13.54 1.00
N ASN A 644 31.36 -13.05 1.49
CA ASN A 644 32.61 -13.78 1.66
C ASN A 644 33.48 -13.07 2.71
#